data_AF-A0A6P2CC33-F1
#
_entry.id   AF-A0A6P2CC33-F1
#
_cell.length_a   1.000
_cell.length_b   1.000
_cell.length_c   1.000
_cell.angle_alpha   90.00
_cell.angle_beta   90.00
_cell.angle_gamma   90.00
#
_symmetry.space_group_name_H-M   'P 1'
#
loop_
_entity.id
_entity.type
_entity.pdbx_description
1 polymer ?
#
loop_
_entity_poly.entity_id
_entity_poly.type
_entity_poly.pdbx_seq_one_letter_code
_entity_poly.pdbx_strand_id
1 'polypeptide(L)'
;MLGLLVAGAAVLASVGVAAAPAAPAAATAAAPADTAPGTPGAASYFDLARKDCVGTAAARGSKVWYTVAGGVLSDVYEPTIDNTDVSTLQYVVTDGATFTDLQTRDMTYTVAADQTGMSCTVTSTDAAHGFRLVSTYLTDPASDTVLMHTRLQTLPGSTTSLSALHLYARLDAHVNGNGGGGAQNAGANSGVVDTSAGTPVPVVFSTNTVTNATNRDYAVPTYMALAASAPESAASVGYAGTASDGLTQLDASHTLTPYTSAPDGHIVATADVTPGRGGTVTLALGFGRTQAQSVAVATGSLRTSFTQVAAAYQSGWSAYDAGLRKPPAHFPGLTPAQAASLKSHYYLSANVLKASEDKTYPGAIVASLASPWGQAVPAGTLANGQPSYFGSYREVFARDLYEAVTGLLADGDVATARAATLFLFDRQQLPNGSMPRNSLLNGEAAPDTGGTQLDEAAYPILLAYLTGLGGNASLYTGHIRPAADFLVANGPSFGVERWEEQSGFSPSTIAAEIAGLTAASAIAQQQGDKARADLYQATADDFQRNIKNWTVTATGPDGPSYFIRLSKTGDPNAAITYGLGNGGPTLDQRSVLDGGFQELVRLGELPVSDTDVQASLGIIDSNIAVTTPSGTGYYRYGDNAAAGSADGYGDCSQPSQTSCSTTGAPWPPTDTGTGHLWPVLSGERAESDVAEGNIAGAESLLQSIINFSSGVGLVSEQAWENRSLAASPYGSDPATASIGFTDGKAAGSASPLTWAQAQELRLILSVGTGSNVDTPALTTKRYVKGGAPGALPVSIATPANGALLASASTTLTGTTTPKAKVTIAAADTTTGATATVISTTAGKDGTYSATVPVSFGSNAITVVASTSGGHNTGYAQITVTNEGGGTSVLDVTDPAGDDNGPGTYQYPTSSAFTPGSFDLTRYQVLSDGSFAYLRVTLATLVPTFGNLDGAQLLDVYVHVPGASPTSTAAAFASRNYQIAAAGAWSQRVEVQGFAAPVWVDASGGSVGSASVLAEQSDRTITIALPEAQFGTPTSGWGFSVVLTGQDGFSGDKARAFAATPQDFAFGVCAVGGTQAICNVNPTTVPKAMDVITPADVSQADELDPTLGTVAIQPVVVP
;
A
#
# COMPACT_ATOMS: atom_id res chain seq x y z
N MET A 1 69.67 12.91 9.03
CA MET A 1 70.45 13.92 9.77
C MET A 1 70.40 13.56 11.24
N LEU A 2 71.58 13.25 11.82
CA LEU A 2 71.99 13.11 13.24
C LEU A 2 71.11 12.28 14.19
N GLY A 3 71.60 11.28 14.93
CA GLY A 3 72.95 10.73 15.16
C GLY A 3 72.80 9.53 16.14
N LEU A 4 73.48 8.40 15.89
CA LEU A 4 74.76 7.96 16.53
C LEU A 4 74.60 7.76 18.06
N LEU A 5 74.91 6.62 18.69
CA LEU A 5 76.14 5.81 18.76
C LEU A 5 75.83 4.56 19.66
N VAL A 6 76.57 3.45 19.80
CA VAL A 6 77.65 2.70 19.12
C VAL A 6 77.95 1.46 20.01
N ALA A 7 78.33 0.33 19.38
CA ALA A 7 79.13 -0.81 19.86
C ALA A 7 78.69 -1.60 21.13
N GLY A 8 78.91 -2.91 21.24
CA GLY A 8 79.65 -3.87 20.42
C GLY A 8 79.93 -5.15 21.22
N ALA A 9 80.59 -6.09 20.55
CA ALA A 9 81.19 -7.34 21.05
C ALA A 9 80.27 -8.57 21.19
N ALA A 10 80.42 -9.45 20.19
CA ALA A 10 80.08 -10.86 20.26
C ALA A 10 81.17 -11.65 21.02
N VAL A 11 80.75 -12.62 21.84
CA VAL A 11 81.57 -13.78 22.23
C VAL A 11 80.68 -15.02 22.20
N LEU A 12 81.06 -15.98 21.36
CA LEU A 12 80.58 -17.36 21.37
C LEU A 12 81.16 -18.11 22.57
N ALA A 13 80.33 -18.86 23.30
CA ALA A 13 80.73 -20.13 23.92
C ALA A 13 79.49 -21.00 24.19
N SER A 14 79.51 -22.18 23.61
CA SER A 14 78.53 -23.27 23.65
C SER A 14 78.47 -24.01 24.99
N VAL A 15 77.26 -24.36 25.46
CA VAL A 15 77.00 -25.62 26.20
C VAL A 15 75.55 -26.05 25.93
N GLY A 16 75.36 -27.26 25.39
CA GLY A 16 74.03 -27.83 25.13
C GLY A 16 73.36 -28.39 26.38
N VAL A 17 72.03 -28.34 26.42
CA VAL A 17 71.20 -29.14 27.34
C VAL A 17 69.89 -29.54 26.64
N ALA A 18 69.49 -30.77 26.95
CA ALA A 18 68.40 -31.59 26.44
C ALA A 18 67.03 -30.93 26.25
N ALA A 19 66.31 -31.42 25.24
CA ALA A 19 64.91 -31.18 24.99
C ALA A 19 64.01 -31.80 26.07
N ALA A 20 63.06 -31.02 26.57
CA ALA A 20 61.86 -31.46 27.28
C ALA A 20 60.63 -31.02 26.46
N PRO A 21 59.53 -31.81 26.44
CA PRO A 21 58.37 -31.50 25.61
C PRO A 21 57.61 -30.31 26.22
N ALA A 22 57.34 -29.29 25.40
CA ALA A 22 56.45 -28.21 25.77
C ALA A 22 55.00 -28.73 25.79
N ALA A 23 54.34 -28.58 26.93
CA ALA A 23 52.90 -28.77 27.05
C ALA A 23 52.15 -27.77 26.15
N PRO A 24 51.00 -28.14 25.57
CA PRO A 24 50.19 -27.20 24.79
C PRO A 24 49.73 -26.07 25.71
N ALA A 25 50.00 -24.83 25.29
CA ALA A 25 49.48 -23.65 25.96
C ALA A 25 47.95 -23.64 25.83
N ALA A 26 47.26 -23.64 26.97
CA ALA A 26 45.83 -23.40 27.02
C ALA A 26 45.55 -22.00 26.45
N ALA A 27 44.70 -21.93 25.43
CA ALA A 27 44.18 -20.67 24.91
C ALA A 27 43.40 -19.97 26.03
N THR A 28 43.94 -18.86 26.53
CA THR A 28 43.24 -17.97 27.45
C THR A 28 42.13 -17.27 26.67
N ALA A 29 40.87 -17.55 27.00
CA ALA A 29 39.72 -16.79 26.51
C ALA A 29 39.94 -15.30 26.79
N ALA A 30 39.88 -14.47 25.75
CA ALA A 30 40.00 -13.03 25.88
C ALA A 30 38.84 -12.50 26.74
N ALA A 31 39.12 -11.55 27.63
CA ALA A 31 38.07 -10.84 28.35
C ALA A 31 37.16 -10.09 27.33
N PRO A 32 35.83 -10.08 27.53
CA PRO A 32 34.93 -9.36 26.63
C PRO A 32 35.32 -7.87 26.56
N ALA A 33 35.27 -7.28 25.36
CA ALA A 33 35.41 -5.84 25.18
C ALA A 33 34.06 -5.14 25.36
N ASP A 34 34.05 -3.97 25.99
CA ASP A 34 32.80 -3.34 26.46
C ASP A 34 31.86 -2.88 25.33
N THR A 35 32.39 -2.39 24.20
CA THR A 35 31.55 -1.91 23.09
C THR A 35 32.16 -2.29 21.74
N ALA A 36 31.33 -2.79 20.83
CA ALA A 36 31.73 -3.18 19.50
C ALA A 36 32.28 -1.97 18.69
N PRO A 37 33.36 -2.12 17.91
CA PRO A 37 33.78 -1.13 16.93
C PRO A 37 33.00 -1.26 15.62
N GLY A 38 32.92 -0.20 14.81
CA GLY A 38 32.37 -0.24 13.44
C GLY A 38 31.03 0.48 13.22
N THR A 39 30.55 1.25 14.20
CA THR A 39 29.31 2.04 14.05
C THR A 39 29.30 2.91 12.78
N PRO A 40 28.15 3.05 12.08
CA PRO A 40 26.84 2.42 12.36
C PRO A 40 26.66 1.04 11.70
N GLY A 41 27.68 0.46 11.08
CA GLY A 41 27.57 -0.73 10.25
C GLY A 41 27.16 -0.45 8.81
N ALA A 42 27.12 -1.50 8.00
CA ALA A 42 26.64 -1.45 6.62
C ALA A 42 25.14 -1.12 6.55
N ALA A 43 24.70 -0.54 5.43
CA ALA A 43 23.26 -0.27 5.21
C ALA A 43 22.46 -1.57 5.29
N SER A 44 21.34 -1.55 6.01
CA SER A 44 20.41 -2.68 6.06
C SER A 44 19.44 -2.65 4.87
N TYR A 45 18.94 -3.82 4.49
CA TYR A 45 17.96 -4.06 3.42
C TYR A 45 16.96 -5.09 3.91
N PHE A 46 15.67 -4.96 3.57
CA PHE A 46 14.65 -5.96 3.90
C PHE A 46 14.97 -7.33 3.27
N ASP A 47 14.30 -8.40 3.69
CA ASP A 47 14.63 -9.75 3.23
C ASP A 47 13.91 -10.15 1.93
N LEU A 48 14.27 -11.30 1.36
CA LEU A 48 13.68 -11.84 0.13
C LEU A 48 12.17 -12.06 0.25
N ALA A 49 11.40 -11.56 -0.71
CA ALA A 49 9.94 -11.74 -0.74
C ALA A 49 9.47 -13.15 -1.10
N ARG A 50 10.31 -13.92 -1.82
CA ARG A 50 10.04 -15.31 -2.21
C ARG A 50 10.23 -16.22 -1.00
N LYS A 51 9.20 -16.36 -0.15
CA LYS A 51 9.25 -17.24 1.02
C LYS A 51 9.09 -18.70 0.63
N ASP A 52 9.84 -19.57 1.27
CA ASP A 52 9.71 -21.03 1.14
C ASP A 52 8.65 -21.60 2.09
N CYS A 53 8.37 -20.91 3.20
CA CYS A 53 7.44 -21.31 4.24
C CYS A 53 7.02 -20.10 5.08
N VAL A 54 5.81 -20.14 5.61
CA VAL A 54 5.29 -19.19 6.60
C VAL A 54 4.63 -19.95 7.75
N GLY A 55 4.54 -19.33 8.93
CA GLY A 55 3.81 -19.94 10.03
C GLY A 55 3.53 -18.99 11.19
N THR A 56 2.47 -19.32 11.93
CA THR A 56 2.05 -18.64 13.16
C THR A 56 1.16 -19.57 13.97
N ALA A 57 1.06 -19.41 15.29
CA ALA A 57 0.11 -20.20 16.07
C ALA A 57 -1.33 -19.85 15.65
N ALA A 58 -2.19 -20.86 15.45
CA ALA A 58 -3.59 -20.64 15.02
C ALA A 58 -4.40 -19.75 16.00
N ALA A 59 -4.06 -19.81 17.29
CA ALA A 59 -4.68 -18.97 18.31
C ALA A 59 -4.00 -17.58 18.38
N ARG A 60 -4.75 -16.60 18.88
CA ARG A 60 -4.30 -15.19 19.00
C ARG A 60 -3.38 -14.91 20.20
N GLY A 61 -3.07 -15.92 21.02
CA GLY A 61 -2.30 -15.76 22.25
C GLY A 61 -0.85 -15.36 22.00
N SER A 62 -0.20 -16.04 21.04
CA SER A 62 1.13 -15.67 20.53
C SER A 62 0.98 -14.71 19.36
N LYS A 63 1.58 -13.53 19.43
CA LYS A 63 1.55 -12.45 18.43
C LYS A 63 2.76 -12.48 17.50
N VAL A 64 3.23 -13.68 17.19
CA VAL A 64 4.43 -13.90 16.39
C VAL A 64 4.08 -14.64 15.11
N TRP A 65 4.63 -14.17 14.01
CA TRP A 65 4.63 -14.84 12.71
C TRP A 65 6.08 -15.01 12.27
N TYR A 66 6.37 -16.11 11.58
CA TYR A 66 7.67 -16.32 11.00
C TYR A 66 7.56 -16.66 9.52
N THR A 67 8.62 -16.33 8.80
CA THR A 67 8.82 -16.72 7.41
C THR A 67 10.17 -17.42 7.27
N VAL A 68 10.30 -18.25 6.24
CA VAL A 68 11.59 -18.85 5.83
C VAL A 68 11.83 -18.46 4.38
N ALA A 69 13.02 -17.99 4.07
CA ALA A 69 13.46 -17.70 2.70
C ALA A 69 14.94 -18.10 2.54
N GLY A 70 15.31 -18.61 1.36
CA GLY A 70 16.70 -19.01 1.10
C GLY A 70 17.21 -20.09 2.05
N GLY A 71 16.31 -20.90 2.63
CA GLY A 71 16.65 -21.95 3.58
C GLY A 71 16.98 -21.48 5.01
N VAL A 72 16.68 -20.23 5.37
CA VAL A 72 16.90 -19.68 6.72
C VAL A 72 15.65 -19.00 7.26
N LEU A 73 15.59 -18.77 8.58
CA LEU A 73 14.55 -17.92 9.15
C LEU A 73 14.74 -16.50 8.58
N SER A 74 13.69 -15.96 7.96
CA SER A 74 13.68 -14.62 7.37
C SER A 74 12.91 -13.65 8.25
N ASP A 75 12.07 -12.77 7.67
CA ASP A 75 11.17 -11.89 8.42
C ASP A 75 10.42 -12.65 9.51
N VAL A 76 10.46 -12.08 10.71
CA VAL A 76 9.62 -12.43 11.86
C VAL A 76 8.85 -11.17 12.23
N TYR A 77 7.55 -11.33 12.48
CA TYR A 77 6.63 -10.22 12.78
C TYR A 77 6.15 -10.26 14.23
N GLU A 78 6.30 -9.16 14.98
CA GLU A 78 5.81 -9.02 16.36
C GLU A 78 5.63 -7.54 16.75
N PRO A 79 4.59 -7.14 17.53
CA PRO A 79 3.38 -7.89 17.88
C PRO A 79 2.29 -7.87 16.81
N THR A 80 2.55 -7.20 15.69
CA THR A 80 1.61 -7.07 14.57
C THR A 80 2.26 -7.60 13.31
N ILE A 81 1.43 -8.16 12.42
CA ILE A 81 1.89 -8.80 11.18
C ILE A 81 2.65 -7.85 10.22
N ASP A 82 2.53 -6.54 10.42
CA ASP A 82 3.20 -5.48 9.65
C ASP A 82 4.55 -5.03 10.23
N ASN A 83 5.00 -5.60 11.36
CA ASN A 83 6.22 -5.18 12.04
C ASN A 83 7.35 -6.18 11.82
N THR A 84 8.16 -6.02 10.76
CA THR A 84 9.38 -6.83 10.60
C THR A 84 10.35 -6.55 11.74
N ASP A 85 10.88 -7.59 12.38
CA ASP A 85 11.92 -7.47 13.40
C ASP A 85 13.23 -8.21 13.07
N VAL A 86 13.18 -9.13 12.09
CA VAL A 86 14.32 -9.97 11.69
C VAL A 86 14.57 -9.81 10.20
N SER A 87 15.84 -9.68 9.82
CA SER A 87 16.27 -9.86 8.43
C SER A 87 16.50 -11.34 8.17
N THR A 88 17.51 -11.91 8.86
CA THR A 88 17.77 -13.36 8.85
C THR A 88 18.21 -13.86 10.23
N LEU A 89 17.82 -15.08 10.58
CA LEU A 89 18.47 -15.87 11.62
C LEU A 89 18.95 -17.19 11.01
N GLN A 90 20.27 -17.35 10.96
CA GLN A 90 20.92 -18.44 10.24
C GLN A 90 22.12 -19.00 10.99
N TYR A 91 22.55 -20.20 10.60
CA TYR A 91 23.72 -20.84 11.19
C TYR A 91 25.01 -20.53 10.43
N VAL A 92 26.11 -20.48 11.19
CA VAL A 92 27.49 -20.52 10.70
C VAL A 92 28.17 -21.75 11.28
N VAL A 93 28.79 -22.58 10.44
CA VAL A 93 29.51 -23.78 10.85
C VAL A 93 31.00 -23.60 10.57
N THR A 94 31.85 -23.97 11.52
CA THR A 94 33.31 -23.95 11.33
C THR A 94 33.93 -25.13 12.05
N ASP A 95 35.07 -25.61 11.59
CA ASP A 95 35.94 -26.54 12.34
C ASP A 95 36.90 -25.81 13.29
N GLY A 96 36.81 -24.48 13.38
CA GLY A 96 37.68 -23.64 14.18
C GLY A 96 39.07 -23.41 13.57
N ALA A 97 39.32 -23.83 12.33
CA ALA A 97 40.66 -23.78 11.75
C ALA A 97 40.75 -23.56 10.24
N THR A 98 39.88 -24.17 9.43
CA THR A 98 40.06 -24.25 7.97
C THR A 98 38.90 -23.72 7.16
N PHE A 99 37.68 -23.72 7.70
CA PHE A 99 36.51 -23.22 6.97
C PHE A 99 35.53 -22.49 7.88
N THR A 100 34.70 -21.65 7.27
CA THR A 100 33.54 -21.01 7.88
C THR A 100 32.44 -21.04 6.83
N ASP A 101 31.38 -21.79 7.09
CA ASP A 101 30.27 -21.97 6.15
C ASP A 101 29.03 -21.26 6.68
N LEU A 102 28.57 -20.26 5.95
CA LEU A 102 27.30 -19.59 6.20
C LEU A 102 26.18 -20.33 5.48
N GLN A 103 25.06 -20.56 6.16
CA GLN A 103 23.95 -21.37 5.64
C GLN A 103 23.44 -20.91 4.26
N THR A 104 23.36 -19.60 4.00
CA THR A 104 22.90 -19.05 2.70
C THR A 104 24.00 -18.93 1.65
N ARG A 105 25.29 -18.94 2.04
CA ARG A 105 26.44 -18.78 1.13
C ARG A 105 26.99 -20.12 0.63
N ASP A 106 27.06 -21.09 1.51
CA ASP A 106 27.89 -22.30 1.32
C ASP A 106 27.08 -23.60 1.32
N MET A 107 25.78 -23.55 1.63
CA MET A 107 24.91 -24.73 1.68
C MET A 107 23.81 -24.70 0.63
N THR A 108 23.37 -25.89 0.21
CA THR A 108 22.11 -26.08 -0.53
C THR A 108 21.00 -26.44 0.44
N TYR A 109 19.73 -26.25 0.07
CA TYR A 109 18.63 -26.59 0.98
C TYR A 109 17.43 -27.21 0.30
N THR A 110 16.63 -27.91 1.09
CA THR A 110 15.26 -28.32 0.76
C THR A 110 14.32 -27.96 1.91
N VAL A 111 13.05 -27.75 1.61
CA VAL A 111 12.01 -27.43 2.60
C VAL A 111 10.87 -28.43 2.51
N ALA A 112 10.34 -28.84 3.66
CA ALA A 112 9.14 -29.66 3.77
C ALA A 112 8.24 -29.11 4.87
N ALA A 113 6.94 -29.02 4.60
CA ALA A 113 5.95 -28.69 5.63
C ALA A 113 5.52 -29.93 6.42
N ASP A 114 4.98 -29.68 7.61
CA ASP A 114 4.19 -30.66 8.34
C ASP A 114 2.79 -30.85 7.72
N GLN A 115 1.94 -31.64 8.37
CA GLN A 115 0.59 -31.94 7.87
C GLN A 115 -0.34 -30.73 7.83
N THR A 116 -0.02 -29.65 8.55
CA THR A 116 -0.84 -28.44 8.62
C THR A 116 -0.39 -27.37 7.62
N GLY A 117 0.81 -27.52 7.04
CA GLY A 117 1.43 -26.50 6.21
C GLY A 117 2.13 -25.39 7.00
N MET A 118 1.88 -25.28 8.31
CA MET A 118 2.25 -24.12 9.13
C MET A 118 3.50 -24.33 9.99
N SER A 119 4.09 -25.52 9.99
CA SER A 119 5.45 -25.75 10.48
C SER A 119 6.29 -26.31 9.35
N CYS A 120 7.54 -25.88 9.23
CA CYS A 120 8.42 -26.36 8.17
C CYS A 120 9.77 -26.82 8.71
N THR A 121 10.32 -27.82 8.02
CA THR A 121 11.65 -28.36 8.24
C THR A 121 12.52 -28.05 7.03
N VAL A 122 13.61 -27.34 7.29
CA VAL A 122 14.65 -27.06 6.29
C VAL A 122 15.82 -28.02 6.50
N THR A 123 16.28 -28.65 5.42
CA THR A 123 17.51 -29.45 5.41
C THR A 123 18.58 -28.73 4.62
N SER A 124 19.49 -28.02 5.30
CA SER A 124 20.64 -27.37 4.69
C SER A 124 21.83 -28.32 4.64
N THR A 125 22.43 -28.50 3.47
CA THR A 125 23.47 -29.50 3.19
C THR A 125 24.72 -28.82 2.68
N ASP A 126 25.83 -29.07 3.38
CA ASP A 126 27.18 -28.80 2.90
C ASP A 126 27.80 -30.12 2.43
N ALA A 127 27.82 -30.30 1.12
CA ALA A 127 28.44 -31.46 0.50
C ALA A 127 29.98 -31.41 0.51
N ALA A 128 30.58 -30.21 0.54
CA ALA A 128 32.03 -30.02 0.53
C ALA A 128 32.66 -30.44 1.86
N HIS A 129 32.03 -30.09 2.98
CA HIS A 129 32.50 -30.42 4.32
C HIS A 129 31.73 -31.58 4.99
N GLY A 130 30.79 -32.21 4.28
CA GLY A 130 30.25 -33.51 4.63
C GLY A 130 29.29 -33.52 5.81
N PHE A 131 28.55 -32.42 6.03
CA PHE A 131 27.54 -32.31 7.09
C PHE A 131 26.20 -31.76 6.56
N ARG A 132 25.17 -31.82 7.40
CA ARG A 132 23.88 -31.15 7.18
C ARG A 132 23.24 -30.68 8.48
N LEU A 133 22.43 -29.63 8.37
CA LEU A 133 21.57 -29.08 9.41
C LEU A 133 20.12 -29.39 9.05
N VAL A 134 19.39 -30.04 9.97
CA VAL A 134 17.94 -30.28 9.84
C VAL A 134 17.25 -29.42 10.88
N SER A 135 16.60 -28.34 10.44
CA SER A 135 16.02 -27.29 11.29
C SER A 135 14.50 -27.24 11.13
N THR A 136 13.75 -27.38 12.21
CA THR A 136 12.28 -27.22 12.23
C THR A 136 11.90 -25.91 12.91
N TYR A 137 11.02 -25.14 12.26
CA TYR A 137 10.55 -23.83 12.72
C TYR A 137 9.07 -23.88 13.12
N LEU A 138 8.72 -23.19 14.21
CA LEU A 138 7.35 -22.95 14.66
C LEU A 138 7.32 -21.79 15.67
N THR A 139 6.13 -21.31 16.03
CA THR A 139 5.95 -20.40 17.17
C THR A 139 5.43 -21.14 18.39
N ASP A 140 5.78 -20.67 19.58
CA ASP A 140 5.21 -21.17 20.83
C ASP A 140 3.76 -20.66 20.97
N PRO A 141 2.72 -21.52 20.98
CA PRO A 141 1.35 -21.05 21.12
C PRO A 141 1.05 -20.33 22.45
N ALA A 142 1.91 -20.50 23.47
CA ALA A 142 1.73 -19.93 24.80
C ALA A 142 2.50 -18.61 25.02
N SER A 143 3.37 -18.20 24.11
CA SER A 143 4.19 -16.99 24.28
C SER A 143 4.68 -16.40 22.96
N ASP A 144 5.14 -15.15 22.99
CA ASP A 144 5.65 -14.45 21.81
C ASP A 144 7.09 -14.91 21.51
N THR A 145 7.22 -16.14 21.00
CA THR A 145 8.51 -16.79 20.72
C THR A 145 8.47 -17.54 19.39
N VAL A 146 9.50 -17.38 18.56
CA VAL A 146 9.85 -18.33 17.48
C VAL A 146 10.81 -19.38 18.04
N LEU A 147 10.54 -20.66 17.78
CA LEU A 147 11.42 -21.77 18.09
C LEU A 147 12.03 -22.36 16.82
N MET A 148 13.34 -22.57 16.86
CA MET A 148 14.13 -23.21 15.81
C MET A 148 14.84 -24.42 16.41
N HIS A 149 14.39 -25.64 16.10
CA HIS A 149 15.00 -26.88 16.59
C HIS A 149 15.85 -27.53 15.51
N THR A 150 17.15 -27.64 15.77
CA THR A 150 18.12 -28.06 14.76
C THR A 150 18.92 -29.26 15.20
N ARG A 151 19.14 -30.17 14.24
CA ARG A 151 20.02 -31.32 14.38
C ARG A 151 21.18 -31.24 13.39
N LEU A 152 22.41 -31.21 13.92
CA LEU A 152 23.65 -31.33 13.16
C LEU A 152 23.95 -32.82 12.89
N GLN A 153 24.17 -33.17 11.64
CA GLN A 153 24.38 -34.56 11.21
C GLN A 153 25.52 -34.66 10.20
N THR A 154 26.21 -35.80 10.18
CA THR A 154 27.13 -36.13 9.09
C THR A 154 26.34 -36.56 7.86
N LEU A 155 26.88 -36.30 6.68
CA LEU A 155 26.36 -36.90 5.45
C LEU A 155 26.68 -38.41 5.41
N PRO A 156 25.81 -39.25 4.82
CA PRO A 156 26.11 -40.65 4.61
C PRO A 156 27.45 -40.85 3.88
N GLY A 157 28.37 -41.63 4.47
CA GLY A 157 29.70 -41.87 3.92
C GLY A 157 30.74 -40.80 4.21
N SER A 158 30.37 -39.69 4.87
CA SER A 158 31.30 -38.64 5.29
C SER A 158 32.21 -39.11 6.44
N THR A 159 33.46 -38.64 6.45
CA THR A 159 34.42 -38.82 7.55
C THR A 159 34.43 -37.64 8.52
N THR A 160 33.57 -36.64 8.33
CA THR A 160 33.49 -35.44 9.17
C THR A 160 33.19 -35.79 10.62
N SER A 161 34.00 -35.24 11.53
CA SER A 161 33.79 -35.39 12.97
C SER A 161 32.92 -34.25 13.49
N LEU A 162 31.65 -34.51 13.79
CA LEU A 162 30.74 -33.45 14.29
C LEU A 162 31.20 -32.83 15.61
N SER A 163 31.94 -33.56 16.43
CA SER A 163 32.49 -33.03 17.69
C SER A 163 33.65 -32.05 17.49
N ALA A 164 34.18 -31.96 16.27
CA ALA A 164 35.18 -30.96 15.90
C ALA A 164 34.54 -29.71 15.25
N LEU A 165 33.23 -29.73 15.01
CA LEU A 165 32.51 -28.59 14.45
C LEU A 165 31.96 -27.70 15.57
N HIS A 166 32.05 -26.40 15.34
CA HIS A 166 31.37 -25.36 16.10
C HIS A 166 30.17 -24.87 15.29
N LEU A 167 29.06 -24.66 15.98
CA LEU A 167 27.82 -24.14 15.39
C LEU A 167 27.50 -22.80 16.05
N TYR A 168 27.45 -21.74 15.26
CA TYR A 168 27.06 -20.41 15.70
C TYR A 168 25.71 -20.02 15.09
N ALA A 169 24.85 -19.35 15.85
CA ALA A 169 23.65 -18.68 15.34
C ALA A 169 23.96 -17.20 15.13
N ARG A 170 23.69 -16.67 13.94
CA ARG A 170 23.80 -15.25 13.60
C ARG A 170 22.40 -14.68 13.34
N LEU A 171 21.99 -13.73 14.18
CA LEU A 171 20.79 -12.92 14.02
C LEU A 171 21.16 -11.59 13.39
N ASP A 172 20.56 -11.30 12.25
CA ASP A 172 20.59 -10.03 11.55
C ASP A 172 19.26 -9.31 11.80
N ALA A 173 19.29 -8.18 12.51
CA ALA A 173 18.11 -7.62 13.18
C ALA A 173 17.57 -6.35 12.48
N HIS A 174 16.24 -6.26 12.41
CA HIS A 174 15.50 -5.13 11.87
C HIS A 174 14.39 -4.68 12.84
N VAL A 175 14.67 -4.61 14.14
CA VAL A 175 13.64 -4.39 15.16
C VAL A 175 12.81 -3.13 14.85
N ASN A 176 11.48 -3.26 14.90
CA ASN A 176 10.51 -2.23 14.54
C ASN A 176 10.57 -1.74 13.08
N GLY A 177 10.86 -2.64 12.15
CA GLY A 177 10.77 -2.38 10.72
C GLY A 177 11.99 -1.66 10.13
N ASN A 178 13.07 -1.49 10.90
CA ASN A 178 14.28 -0.84 10.45
C ASN A 178 15.53 -1.52 11.02
N GLY A 179 16.60 -1.54 10.24
CA GLY A 179 17.91 -2.03 10.68
C GLY A 179 18.91 -0.92 11.00
N GLY A 180 18.74 0.30 10.48
CA GLY A 180 19.78 1.33 10.54
C GLY A 180 20.97 1.04 9.61
N GLY A 181 22.15 1.48 10.02
CA GLY A 181 23.39 1.39 9.25
C GLY A 181 23.45 2.34 8.05
N GLY A 182 24.57 2.29 7.34
CA GLY A 182 24.82 3.17 6.20
C GLY A 182 24.93 4.66 6.61
N ALA A 183 24.81 5.55 5.63
CA ALA A 183 25.04 6.98 5.87
C ALA A 183 23.90 7.68 6.64
N GLN A 184 22.66 7.20 6.49
CA GLN A 184 21.49 7.81 7.13
C GLN A 184 21.16 7.19 8.49
N ASN A 185 21.52 5.91 8.72
CA ASN A 185 21.31 5.20 9.99
C ASN A 185 19.87 5.31 10.53
N ALA A 186 18.86 5.33 9.65
CA ALA A 186 17.49 5.54 10.06
C ALA A 186 16.93 4.32 10.81
N GLY A 187 16.23 4.55 11.92
CA GLY A 187 15.64 3.49 12.73
C GLY A 187 16.68 2.54 13.34
N ALA A 188 17.87 3.04 13.64
CA ALA A 188 18.98 2.29 14.21
C ALA A 188 18.58 1.47 15.44
N ASN A 189 19.13 0.25 15.51
CA ASN A 189 18.91 -0.69 16.59
C ASN A 189 20.04 -0.60 17.62
N SER A 190 19.83 -1.20 18.80
CA SER A 190 20.87 -1.37 19.81
C SER A 190 20.94 -2.83 20.27
N GLY A 191 22.15 -3.33 20.52
CA GLY A 191 22.42 -4.68 21.00
C GLY A 191 23.10 -4.69 22.35
N VAL A 192 22.73 -5.64 23.21
CA VAL A 192 23.40 -5.95 24.48
C VAL A 192 23.48 -7.46 24.71
N VAL A 193 24.41 -7.92 25.55
CA VAL A 193 24.43 -9.30 26.05
C VAL A 193 23.92 -9.33 27.49
N ASP A 194 22.73 -9.91 27.69
CA ASP A 194 22.12 -10.12 29.00
C ASP A 194 22.67 -11.39 29.67
N THR A 195 22.88 -11.37 30.98
CA THR A 195 23.38 -12.54 31.76
C THR A 195 22.47 -12.91 32.93
N SER A 196 21.28 -12.29 33.03
CA SER A 196 20.33 -12.49 34.13
C SER A 196 19.76 -13.90 34.21
N ALA A 197 19.77 -14.64 33.09
CA ALA A 197 19.34 -16.04 33.01
C ALA A 197 20.44 -17.04 33.42
N GLY A 198 21.64 -16.57 33.79
CA GLY A 198 22.79 -17.42 34.14
C GLY A 198 23.64 -17.87 32.94
N THR A 199 23.17 -17.64 31.72
CA THR A 199 23.93 -17.78 30.46
C THR A 199 23.86 -16.48 29.66
N PRO A 200 24.87 -16.16 28.84
CA PRO A 200 24.81 -15.03 27.92
C PRO A 200 23.66 -15.19 26.90
N VAL A 201 22.78 -14.18 26.84
CA VAL A 201 21.65 -14.07 25.91
C VAL A 201 21.79 -12.73 25.17
N PRO A 202 22.12 -12.71 23.88
CA PRO A 202 22.12 -11.47 23.13
C PRO A 202 20.68 -10.96 22.96
N VAL A 203 20.51 -9.66 23.18
CA VAL A 203 19.25 -8.94 23.03
C VAL A 203 19.48 -7.79 22.06
N VAL A 204 18.69 -7.74 20.98
CA VAL A 204 18.67 -6.61 20.05
C VAL A 204 17.31 -5.93 20.17
N PHE A 205 17.29 -4.59 20.16
CA PHE A 205 16.08 -3.84 20.43
C PHE A 205 16.04 -2.48 19.72
N SER A 206 14.83 -1.97 19.57
CA SER A 206 14.54 -0.60 19.18
C SER A 206 13.43 -0.07 20.09
N THR A 207 13.65 1.13 20.64
CA THR A 207 12.61 1.85 21.38
C THR A 207 11.90 2.90 20.51
N ASN A 208 12.34 3.06 19.26
CA ASN A 208 11.71 3.96 18.32
C ASN A 208 10.41 3.33 17.81
N THR A 209 9.32 4.11 17.88
CA THR A 209 7.99 3.75 17.39
C THR A 209 7.53 4.67 16.26
N VAL A 210 8.37 5.62 15.83
CA VAL A 210 8.03 6.63 14.83
C VAL A 210 8.66 6.28 13.50
N THR A 211 7.84 6.32 12.46
CA THR A 211 8.21 6.15 11.04
C THR A 211 7.48 7.21 10.20
N ASN A 212 7.67 7.21 8.87
CA ASN A 212 6.86 8.01 7.96
C ASN A 212 5.38 7.56 7.86
N ALA A 213 5.02 6.40 8.42
CA ALA A 213 3.63 5.96 8.58
C ALA A 213 3.00 6.62 9.81
N THR A 214 2.61 7.90 9.69
CA THR A 214 2.11 8.70 10.81
C THR A 214 0.88 8.11 11.50
N ASN A 215 0.08 7.33 10.77
CA ASN A 215 -1.12 6.68 11.26
C ASN A 215 -0.84 5.35 11.99
N ARG A 216 0.42 4.90 12.06
CA ARG A 216 0.83 3.67 12.75
C ARG A 216 0.96 3.90 14.26
N ASP A 217 -0.13 4.30 14.89
CA ASP A 217 -0.21 4.68 16.31
C ASP A 217 -0.08 3.50 17.30
N TYR A 218 -0.02 2.27 16.78
CA TYR A 218 0.09 1.02 17.52
C TYR A 218 1.51 0.44 17.56
N ALA A 219 2.49 1.13 17.00
CA ALA A 219 3.90 0.77 17.13
C ALA A 219 4.35 0.84 18.61
N VAL A 220 5.15 -0.13 19.04
CA VAL A 220 5.60 -0.26 20.43
C VAL A 220 7.11 -0.50 20.50
N PRO A 221 7.80 -0.13 21.60
CA PRO A 221 9.18 -0.54 21.82
C PRO A 221 9.31 -2.06 21.78
N THR A 222 10.30 -2.59 21.09
CA THR A 222 10.45 -4.03 20.89
C THR A 222 11.87 -4.48 21.24
N TYR A 223 11.96 -5.60 21.96
CA TYR A 223 13.19 -6.26 22.37
C TYR A 223 13.11 -7.72 21.93
N MET A 224 14.14 -8.19 21.23
CA MET A 224 14.30 -9.58 20.81
C MET A 224 15.44 -10.23 21.57
N ALA A 225 15.18 -11.33 22.29
CA ALA A 225 16.19 -12.11 22.99
C ALA A 225 16.39 -13.47 22.32
N LEU A 226 17.63 -13.80 21.96
CA LEU A 226 17.98 -15.10 21.35
C LEU A 226 18.60 -16.03 22.40
N ALA A 227 17.78 -16.89 22.99
CA ALA A 227 18.23 -17.93 23.92
C ALA A 227 18.45 -19.27 23.20
N ALA A 228 19.30 -20.14 23.75
CA ALA A 228 19.55 -21.47 23.22
C ALA A 228 19.52 -22.53 24.33
N SER A 229 19.17 -23.78 23.99
CA SER A 229 19.25 -24.93 24.90
C SER A 229 20.68 -25.48 25.07
N ALA A 230 21.68 -24.87 24.42
CA ALA A 230 23.07 -25.28 24.48
C ALA A 230 23.71 -24.93 25.86
N PRO A 231 24.58 -25.80 26.40
CA PRO A 231 25.14 -25.64 27.76
C PRO A 231 26.32 -24.67 27.86
N GLU A 232 27.03 -24.41 26.76
CA GLU A 232 28.15 -23.47 26.69
C GLU A 232 27.77 -22.38 25.67
N SER A 233 27.77 -21.11 26.07
CA SER A 233 27.53 -20.01 25.12
C SER A 233 28.48 -18.85 25.37
N ALA A 234 29.24 -18.51 24.32
CA ALA A 234 29.72 -17.15 24.11
C ALA A 234 28.69 -16.43 23.25
N ALA A 235 28.41 -15.17 23.54
CA ALA A 235 27.55 -14.33 22.74
C ALA A 235 28.22 -12.98 22.49
N SER A 236 27.97 -12.42 21.32
CA SER A 236 28.47 -11.12 20.90
C SER A 236 27.39 -10.33 20.20
N VAL A 237 27.39 -9.01 20.38
CA VAL A 237 26.63 -8.05 19.56
C VAL A 237 27.61 -7.14 18.83
N GLY A 238 27.39 -6.86 17.55
CA GLY A 238 28.29 -6.06 16.71
C GLY A 238 27.57 -5.36 15.57
N TYR A 239 28.31 -4.67 14.71
CA TYR A 239 27.76 -3.95 13.56
C TYR A 239 27.97 -4.74 12.27
N ALA A 240 26.90 -4.92 11.50
CA ALA A 240 26.88 -5.70 10.26
C ALA A 240 27.96 -5.23 9.26
N GLY A 241 28.68 -6.19 8.66
CA GLY A 241 29.70 -5.94 7.64
C GLY A 241 30.99 -5.29 8.15
N THR A 242 31.21 -5.24 9.46
CA THR A 242 32.41 -4.66 10.07
C THR A 242 33.24 -5.71 10.80
N ALA A 243 34.42 -5.34 11.31
CA ALA A 243 35.25 -6.25 12.10
C ALA A 243 34.59 -6.75 13.41
N SER A 244 33.48 -6.13 13.85
CA SER A 244 32.71 -6.61 15.01
C SER A 244 31.55 -7.54 14.64
N ASP A 245 31.22 -7.69 13.35
CA ASP A 245 30.24 -8.68 12.88
C ASP A 245 30.77 -10.09 13.17
N GLY A 246 29.96 -10.93 13.82
CA GLY A 246 30.36 -12.30 14.14
C GLY A 246 30.72 -13.13 12.90
N LEU A 247 30.06 -12.92 11.75
CA LEU A 247 30.43 -13.60 10.51
C LEU A 247 31.81 -13.14 10.02
N THR A 248 32.08 -11.83 10.03
CA THR A 248 33.39 -11.30 9.64
C THR A 248 34.51 -11.82 10.55
N GLN A 249 34.25 -11.96 11.85
CA GLN A 249 35.20 -12.56 12.78
C GLN A 249 35.44 -14.05 12.47
N LEU A 250 34.38 -14.82 12.24
CA LEU A 250 34.47 -16.25 11.93
C LEU A 250 35.14 -16.50 10.57
N ASP A 251 34.88 -15.70 9.55
CA ASP A 251 35.57 -15.80 8.25
C ASP A 251 37.06 -15.47 8.38
N ALA A 252 37.43 -14.53 9.27
CA ALA A 252 38.82 -14.09 9.44
C ALA A 252 39.66 -15.03 10.33
N SER A 253 39.08 -15.56 11.40
CA SER A 253 39.84 -16.30 12.42
C SER A 253 39.16 -17.55 12.97
N HIS A 254 38.02 -17.97 12.39
CA HIS A 254 37.24 -19.14 12.81
C HIS A 254 36.85 -19.14 14.31
N THR A 255 36.89 -17.96 14.93
CA THR A 255 36.72 -17.77 16.37
C THR A 255 35.94 -16.49 16.63
N LEU A 256 35.08 -16.50 17.66
CA LEU A 256 34.27 -15.35 18.05
C LEU A 256 34.93 -14.60 19.22
N THR A 257 35.16 -13.30 19.04
CA THR A 257 35.55 -12.35 20.10
C THR A 257 34.29 -11.66 20.64
N PRO A 258 33.93 -11.88 21.91
CA PRO A 258 32.69 -11.33 22.47
C PRO A 258 32.73 -9.81 22.71
N TYR A 259 31.72 -9.11 22.20
CA TYR A 259 31.36 -7.74 22.58
C TYR A 259 30.00 -7.73 23.28
N THR A 260 29.89 -6.95 24.36
CA THR A 260 28.68 -6.96 25.21
C THR A 260 27.68 -5.84 24.91
N SER A 261 28.06 -4.85 24.09
CA SER A 261 27.22 -3.71 23.70
C SER A 261 27.52 -3.23 22.28
N ALA A 262 26.49 -2.88 21.53
CA ALA A 262 26.57 -2.25 20.20
C ALA A 262 25.37 -1.28 20.03
N PRO A 263 25.52 0.01 20.39
CA PRO A 263 24.43 0.98 20.31
C PRO A 263 24.27 1.59 18.90
N ASP A 264 23.05 1.97 18.55
CA ASP A 264 22.76 2.92 17.44
C ASP A 264 23.33 2.53 16.06
N GLY A 265 23.01 1.31 15.57
CA GLY A 265 23.39 0.92 14.22
C GLY A 265 22.64 -0.28 13.66
N HIS A 266 23.17 -0.84 12.57
CA HIS A 266 22.76 -2.12 12.01
C HIS A 266 23.41 -3.25 12.79
N ILE A 267 22.64 -3.78 13.76
CA ILE A 267 23.13 -4.69 14.78
C ILE A 267 22.96 -6.14 14.34
N VAL A 268 24.04 -6.90 14.50
CA VAL A 268 24.04 -8.36 14.39
C VAL A 268 24.37 -8.97 15.75
N ALA A 269 23.68 -10.05 16.11
CA ALA A 269 23.99 -10.84 17.28
C ALA A 269 24.52 -12.21 16.84
N THR A 270 25.58 -12.69 17.47
CA THR A 270 26.15 -14.02 17.19
C THR A 270 26.36 -14.77 18.48
N ALA A 271 25.85 -16.01 18.57
CA ALA A 271 25.98 -16.86 19.74
C ALA A 271 26.56 -18.23 19.35
N ASP A 272 27.51 -18.73 20.14
CA ASP A 272 27.90 -20.13 20.10
C ASP A 272 26.75 -20.97 20.63
N VAL A 273 26.23 -21.84 19.76
CA VAL A 273 25.10 -22.72 20.01
C VAL A 273 25.49 -24.17 19.70
N THR A 274 26.79 -24.46 19.78
CA THR A 274 27.37 -25.77 19.53
C THR A 274 26.60 -26.81 20.36
N PRO A 275 25.95 -27.78 19.70
CA PRO A 275 25.06 -28.68 20.40
C PRO A 275 25.85 -29.59 21.35
N GLY A 276 25.26 -29.86 22.52
CA GLY A 276 25.79 -30.84 23.46
C GLY A 276 25.65 -32.28 22.96
N ARG A 277 25.75 -33.24 23.89
CA ARG A 277 25.57 -34.67 23.57
C ARG A 277 24.21 -34.92 22.89
N GLY A 278 24.23 -35.43 21.66
CA GLY A 278 23.02 -35.68 20.85
C GLY A 278 22.97 -34.88 19.55
N GLY A 279 23.79 -33.84 19.41
CA GLY A 279 23.91 -33.07 18.16
C GLY A 279 22.67 -32.22 17.86
N THR A 280 21.86 -31.89 18.87
CA THR A 280 20.65 -31.08 18.74
C THR A 280 20.73 -29.82 19.59
N VAL A 281 20.19 -28.72 19.07
CA VAL A 281 20.00 -27.45 19.78
C VAL A 281 18.63 -26.88 19.45
N THR A 282 18.00 -26.18 20.39
CA THR A 282 16.79 -25.40 20.16
C THR A 282 17.11 -23.95 20.48
N LEU A 283 16.87 -23.06 19.50
CA LEU A 283 16.88 -21.62 19.71
C LEU A 283 15.47 -21.14 20.02
N ALA A 284 15.37 -20.14 20.89
CA ALA A 284 14.16 -19.40 21.19
C ALA A 284 14.43 -17.92 20.98
N LEU A 285 13.78 -17.34 19.97
CA LEU A 285 13.75 -15.90 19.74
C LEU A 285 12.49 -15.34 20.40
N GLY A 286 12.63 -14.84 21.62
CA GLY A 286 11.53 -14.33 22.42
C GLY A 286 11.42 -12.82 22.39
N PHE A 287 10.19 -12.32 22.38
CA PHE A 287 9.87 -10.90 22.22
C PHE A 287 9.35 -10.28 23.51
N GLY A 288 9.51 -8.96 23.66
CA GLY A 288 8.97 -8.21 24.79
C GLY A 288 9.14 -6.71 24.65
N ARG A 289 8.51 -5.96 25.58
CA ARG A 289 8.59 -4.48 25.65
C ARG A 289 9.74 -3.97 26.52
N THR A 290 10.46 -4.90 27.14
CA THR A 290 11.67 -4.63 27.90
C THR A 290 12.65 -5.78 27.70
N GLN A 291 13.94 -5.52 27.90
CA GLN A 291 15.00 -6.53 27.89
C GLN A 291 14.69 -7.71 28.83
N ALA A 292 14.26 -7.44 30.06
CA ALA A 292 13.95 -8.49 31.03
C ALA A 292 12.76 -9.37 30.58
N GLN A 293 11.75 -8.75 29.94
CA GLN A 293 10.60 -9.49 29.42
C GLN A 293 10.99 -10.40 28.27
N SER A 294 11.75 -9.92 27.27
CA SER A 294 12.15 -10.73 26.12
C SER A 294 13.00 -11.93 26.55
N VAL A 295 13.94 -11.74 27.48
CA VAL A 295 14.75 -12.82 28.06
C VAL A 295 13.87 -13.83 28.82
N ALA A 296 12.90 -13.37 29.61
CA ALA A 296 11.99 -14.24 30.34
C ALA A 296 11.08 -15.06 29.41
N VAL A 297 10.60 -14.46 28.31
CA VAL A 297 9.79 -15.12 27.27
C VAL A 297 10.62 -16.19 26.55
N ALA A 298 11.80 -15.83 26.03
CA ALA A 298 12.69 -16.75 25.32
C ALA A 298 13.09 -17.96 26.18
N THR A 299 13.59 -17.70 27.39
CA THR A 299 14.01 -18.77 28.32
C THR A 299 12.82 -19.55 28.88
N GLY A 300 11.64 -18.93 28.97
CA GLY A 300 10.39 -19.57 29.35
C GLY A 300 9.97 -20.66 28.37
N SER A 301 9.97 -20.36 27.06
CA SER A 301 9.65 -21.33 26.02
C SER A 301 10.60 -22.54 26.02
N LEU A 302 11.89 -22.34 26.32
CA LEU A 302 12.88 -23.42 26.40
C LEU A 302 12.67 -24.38 27.58
N ARG A 303 11.83 -24.04 28.57
CA ARG A 303 11.50 -24.95 29.70
C ARG A 303 10.60 -26.10 29.27
N THR A 304 9.80 -25.89 28.22
CA THR A 304 8.96 -26.92 27.62
C THR A 304 9.74 -27.61 26.51
N SER A 305 9.69 -28.94 26.45
CA SER A 305 10.38 -29.66 25.36
C SER A 305 9.82 -29.23 23.99
N PHE A 306 10.68 -29.08 22.98
CA PHE A 306 10.27 -28.71 21.63
C PHE A 306 9.15 -29.61 21.09
N THR A 307 9.23 -30.92 21.33
CA THR A 307 8.20 -31.88 20.90
C THR A 307 6.82 -31.59 21.50
N GLN A 308 6.74 -31.12 22.75
CA GLN A 308 5.46 -30.74 23.37
C GLN A 308 4.91 -29.46 22.76
N VAL A 309 5.76 -28.45 22.52
CA VAL A 309 5.35 -27.20 21.86
C VAL A 309 4.89 -27.48 20.43
N ALA A 310 5.62 -28.30 19.68
CA ALA A 310 5.25 -28.73 18.33
C ALA A 310 3.90 -29.44 18.28
N ALA A 311 3.64 -30.36 19.23
CA ALA A 311 2.36 -31.03 19.32
C ALA A 311 1.20 -30.07 19.63
N ALA A 312 1.42 -29.08 20.51
CA ALA A 312 0.42 -28.05 20.81
C ALA A 312 0.14 -27.15 19.61
N TYR A 313 1.20 -26.73 18.90
CA TYR A 313 1.11 -25.94 17.67
C TYR A 313 0.30 -26.65 16.58
N GLN A 314 0.66 -27.90 16.28
CA GLN A 314 -0.04 -28.74 15.31
C GLN A 314 -1.48 -29.02 15.71
N SER A 315 -1.74 -29.24 17.00
CA SER A 315 -3.10 -29.44 17.50
C SER A 315 -3.98 -28.20 17.32
N GLY A 316 -3.42 -27.00 17.41
CA GLY A 316 -4.15 -25.75 17.17
C GLY A 316 -4.64 -25.65 15.73
N TRP A 317 -3.75 -25.89 14.77
CA TRP A 317 -4.10 -25.90 13.34
C TRP A 317 -5.00 -27.08 12.96
N SER A 318 -4.73 -28.27 13.46
CA SER A 318 -5.61 -29.44 13.22
C SER A 318 -7.04 -29.20 13.74
N ALA A 319 -7.20 -28.45 14.84
CA ALA A 319 -8.50 -28.07 15.36
C ALA A 319 -9.20 -27.01 14.49
N TYR A 320 -8.43 -26.07 13.93
CA TYR A 320 -8.94 -25.12 12.94
C TYR A 320 -9.41 -25.84 11.67
N ASP A 321 -8.56 -26.68 11.06
CA ASP A 321 -8.85 -27.49 9.87
C ASP A 321 -10.10 -28.37 10.05
N ALA A 322 -10.30 -28.94 11.24
CA ALA A 322 -11.45 -29.77 11.56
C ALA A 322 -12.79 -29.00 11.55
N GLY A 323 -12.74 -27.67 11.71
CA GLY A 323 -13.89 -26.77 11.63
C GLY A 323 -14.25 -26.36 10.20
N LEU A 324 -13.36 -26.56 9.24
CA LEU A 324 -13.55 -26.18 7.85
C LEU A 324 -14.43 -27.18 7.09
N ARG A 325 -14.99 -26.72 5.97
CA ARG A 325 -15.61 -27.55 4.94
C ARG A 325 -14.54 -28.44 4.33
N LYS A 326 -14.86 -29.72 4.17
CA LYS A 326 -13.92 -30.67 3.58
C LYS A 326 -13.95 -30.53 2.06
N PRO A 327 -12.79 -30.53 1.38
CA PRO A 327 -12.77 -30.58 -0.07
C PRO A 327 -13.34 -31.94 -0.55
N PRO A 328 -13.83 -32.03 -1.80
CA PRO A 328 -14.33 -33.28 -2.36
C PRO A 328 -13.35 -34.44 -2.20
N ALA A 329 -13.86 -35.62 -1.83
CA ALA A 329 -13.02 -36.81 -1.66
C ALA A 329 -12.56 -37.42 -3.00
N HIS A 330 -13.28 -37.10 -4.09
CA HIS A 330 -13.03 -37.56 -5.43
C HIS A 330 -13.14 -36.39 -6.39
N PHE A 331 -12.16 -36.28 -7.29
CA PHE A 331 -12.15 -35.32 -8.38
C PHE A 331 -12.28 -36.10 -9.69
N PRO A 332 -13.24 -35.77 -10.57
CA PRO A 332 -13.39 -36.44 -11.85
C PRO A 332 -12.07 -36.43 -12.63
N GLY A 333 -11.65 -37.61 -13.13
CA GLY A 333 -10.43 -37.74 -13.93
C GLY A 333 -9.11 -37.89 -13.15
N LEU A 334 -9.11 -37.63 -11.83
CA LEU A 334 -7.87 -37.66 -11.04
C LEU A 334 -7.62 -38.99 -10.34
N THR A 335 -6.34 -39.34 -10.21
CA THR A 335 -5.90 -40.46 -9.38
C THR A 335 -6.06 -40.16 -7.89
N PRO A 336 -6.12 -41.18 -7.01
CA PRO A 336 -6.15 -40.95 -5.56
C PRO A 336 -4.95 -40.14 -5.02
N ALA A 337 -3.78 -40.25 -5.65
CA ALA A 337 -2.60 -39.48 -5.27
C ALA A 337 -2.74 -38.00 -5.61
N GLN A 338 -3.24 -37.67 -6.81
CA GLN A 338 -3.54 -36.30 -7.21
C GLN A 338 -4.63 -35.69 -6.31
N ALA A 339 -5.70 -36.43 -6.02
CA ALA A 339 -6.75 -35.98 -5.11
C ALA A 339 -6.21 -35.71 -3.68
N ALA A 340 -5.28 -36.54 -3.19
CA ALA A 340 -4.61 -36.31 -1.92
C ALA A 340 -3.71 -35.06 -1.95
N SER A 341 -3.03 -34.80 -3.07
CA SER A 341 -2.25 -33.58 -3.29
C SER A 341 -3.13 -32.34 -3.23
N LEU A 342 -4.23 -32.30 -3.98
CA LEU A 342 -5.17 -31.17 -3.96
C LEU A 342 -5.74 -30.93 -2.57
N LYS A 343 -5.98 -32.00 -1.80
CA LYS A 343 -6.41 -31.87 -0.41
C LYS A 343 -5.34 -31.19 0.46
N SER A 344 -4.06 -31.52 0.30
CA SER A 344 -2.98 -30.86 1.04
C SER A 344 -2.87 -29.38 0.68
N HIS A 345 -2.94 -29.05 -0.62
CA HIS A 345 -2.94 -27.67 -1.09
C HIS A 345 -4.13 -26.88 -0.52
N TYR A 346 -5.33 -27.46 -0.56
CA TYR A 346 -6.53 -26.85 0.02
C TYR A 346 -6.34 -26.40 1.49
N TYR A 347 -5.80 -27.27 2.36
CA TYR A 347 -5.58 -26.91 3.76
C TYR A 347 -4.39 -25.96 3.93
N LEU A 348 -3.35 -26.06 3.11
CA LEU A 348 -2.24 -25.10 3.12
C LEU A 348 -2.77 -23.70 2.78
N SER A 349 -3.52 -23.55 1.69
CA SER A 349 -4.11 -22.27 1.29
C SER A 349 -5.03 -21.72 2.37
N ALA A 350 -5.92 -22.54 2.94
CA ALA A 350 -6.82 -22.12 4.02
C ALA A 350 -6.05 -21.62 5.25
N ASN A 351 -4.95 -22.29 5.59
CA ASN A 351 -4.12 -21.92 6.74
C ASN A 351 -3.28 -20.68 6.46
N VAL A 352 -2.81 -20.46 5.22
CA VAL A 352 -2.18 -19.20 4.81
C VAL A 352 -3.17 -18.04 4.90
N LEU A 353 -4.40 -18.19 4.39
CA LEU A 353 -5.43 -17.15 4.51
C LEU A 353 -5.67 -16.78 5.98
N LYS A 354 -5.77 -17.79 6.85
CA LYS A 354 -5.97 -17.56 8.28
C LYS A 354 -4.75 -16.94 8.96
N ALA A 355 -3.55 -17.34 8.56
CA ALA A 355 -2.30 -16.80 9.08
C ALA A 355 -2.05 -15.35 8.65
N SER A 356 -2.63 -14.90 7.53
CA SER A 356 -2.57 -13.51 7.07
C SER A 356 -3.46 -12.55 7.89
N GLU A 357 -4.28 -13.03 8.83
CA GLU A 357 -5.05 -12.19 9.76
C GLU A 357 -4.17 -11.67 10.90
N ASP A 358 -4.20 -10.37 11.17
CA ASP A 358 -3.54 -9.78 12.34
C ASP A 358 -4.21 -10.22 13.67
N LYS A 359 -3.38 -10.39 14.70
CA LYS A 359 -3.82 -10.87 16.03
C LYS A 359 -4.17 -9.75 17.01
N THR A 360 -3.90 -8.50 16.65
CA THR A 360 -4.28 -7.30 17.41
C THR A 360 -5.54 -6.67 16.82
N TYR A 361 -5.68 -6.72 15.50
CA TYR A 361 -6.80 -6.22 14.72
C TYR A 361 -7.49 -7.36 13.96
N PRO A 362 -8.36 -8.14 14.63
CA PRO A 362 -9.19 -9.16 13.99
C PRO A 362 -9.92 -8.62 12.76
N GLY A 363 -9.87 -9.37 11.66
CA GLY A 363 -10.41 -8.97 10.37
C GLY A 363 -9.44 -8.20 9.48
N ALA A 364 -8.37 -7.61 10.00
CA ALA A 364 -7.31 -7.05 9.16
C ALA A 364 -6.49 -8.20 8.55
N ILE A 365 -6.75 -8.53 7.29
CA ILE A 365 -6.01 -9.56 6.55
C ILE A 365 -5.12 -8.85 5.52
N VAL A 366 -3.82 -9.11 5.59
CA VAL A 366 -2.85 -8.48 4.69
C VAL A 366 -2.82 -9.14 3.31
N ALA A 367 -2.46 -8.35 2.29
CA ALA A 367 -2.31 -8.85 0.91
C ALA A 367 -1.24 -9.96 0.80
N SER A 368 -0.19 -9.90 1.63
CA SER A 368 0.82 -10.96 1.75
C SER A 368 1.54 -10.93 3.10
N LEU A 369 2.04 -12.09 3.53
CA LEU A 369 3.03 -12.25 4.60
C LEU A 369 4.46 -11.91 4.15
N ALA A 370 4.63 -11.29 2.99
CA ALA A 370 5.89 -10.82 2.42
C ALA A 370 5.69 -9.45 1.77
N SER A 371 6.76 -8.66 1.65
CA SER A 371 6.77 -7.44 0.86
C SER A 371 7.71 -7.64 -0.35
N PRO A 372 7.28 -7.31 -1.58
CA PRO A 372 7.98 -7.69 -2.81
C PRO A 372 9.38 -7.04 -2.90
N TRP A 373 10.35 -7.80 -3.40
CA TRP A 373 11.75 -7.39 -3.60
C TRP A 373 12.45 -6.72 -2.41
N GLY A 374 12.10 -7.09 -1.17
CA GLY A 374 12.68 -6.50 0.03
C GLY A 374 14.21 -6.48 0.05
N GLN A 375 14.86 -7.48 -0.56
CA GLN A 375 16.32 -7.56 -0.67
C GLN A 375 16.97 -6.32 -1.32
N ALA A 376 16.23 -5.58 -2.16
CA ALA A 376 16.72 -4.37 -2.83
C ALA A 376 16.20 -3.07 -2.22
N VAL A 377 15.36 -3.14 -1.18
CA VAL A 377 14.79 -1.98 -0.50
C VAL A 377 15.61 -1.68 0.75
N PRO A 378 16.30 -0.51 0.82
CA PRO A 378 17.06 -0.13 2.00
C PRO A 378 16.14 0.04 3.23
N ALA A 379 16.52 -0.55 4.36
CA ALA A 379 15.79 -0.49 5.63
C ALA A 379 16.37 0.54 6.62
N GLY A 380 17.48 1.18 6.27
CA GLY A 380 18.20 2.19 7.07
C GLY A 380 18.10 3.63 6.55
N THR A 381 17.08 3.93 5.74
CA THR A 381 16.88 5.24 5.09
C THR A 381 15.70 6.04 5.66
N LEU A 382 15.77 7.36 5.49
CA LEU A 382 14.72 8.29 5.90
C LEU A 382 13.76 8.57 4.73
N ALA A 383 12.47 8.52 5.00
CA ALA A 383 11.40 9.06 4.16
C ALA A 383 10.77 10.24 4.89
N ASN A 384 10.72 11.42 4.25
CA ASN A 384 10.21 12.66 4.85
C ASN A 384 10.85 13.01 6.22
N GLY A 385 12.14 12.70 6.39
CA GLY A 385 12.88 12.95 7.64
C GLY A 385 12.59 11.98 8.79
N GLN A 386 11.78 10.94 8.57
CA GLN A 386 11.50 9.87 9.53
C GLN A 386 11.99 8.52 8.99
N PRO A 387 12.25 7.51 9.84
CA PRO A 387 12.56 6.16 9.35
C PRO A 387 11.47 5.64 8.43
N SER A 388 11.88 4.99 7.34
CA SER A 388 10.93 4.46 6.37
C SER A 388 10.18 3.26 6.95
N TYR A 389 8.86 3.27 6.81
CA TYR A 389 7.98 2.12 6.97
C TYR A 389 7.85 1.40 5.63
N PHE A 390 7.98 0.08 5.65
CA PHE A 390 7.83 -0.78 4.48
C PHE A 390 6.80 -1.88 4.75
N GLY A 391 5.54 -1.47 4.89
CA GLY A 391 4.39 -2.36 4.93
C GLY A 391 4.18 -2.99 3.55
N SER A 392 3.92 -2.17 2.53
CA SER A 392 3.67 -2.62 1.15
C SER A 392 2.57 -3.69 1.18
N TYR A 393 2.87 -4.95 0.86
CA TYR A 393 1.84 -6.01 0.87
C TYR A 393 1.46 -6.52 2.27
N ARG A 394 2.14 -6.07 3.34
CA ARG A 394 1.73 -6.31 4.74
C ARG A 394 0.70 -5.29 5.24
N GLU A 395 -0.08 -4.76 4.32
CA GLU A 395 -1.15 -3.80 4.51
C GLU A 395 -2.46 -4.40 3.99
N VAL A 396 -3.58 -3.73 4.25
CA VAL A 396 -4.91 -4.23 3.89
C VAL A 396 -5.42 -3.49 2.65
N PHE A 397 -5.58 -4.24 1.55
CA PHE A 397 -6.24 -3.80 0.32
C PHE A 397 -7.66 -4.38 0.28
N ALA A 398 -8.68 -3.60 -0.07
CA ALA A 398 -10.06 -4.10 -0.01
C ALA A 398 -10.30 -5.19 -1.06
N ARG A 399 -9.59 -5.16 -2.19
CA ARG A 399 -9.62 -6.21 -3.22
C ARG A 399 -9.00 -7.51 -2.72
N ASP A 400 -7.76 -7.51 -2.24
CA ASP A 400 -7.11 -8.71 -1.71
C ASP A 400 -7.90 -9.30 -0.54
N LEU A 401 -8.49 -8.45 0.29
CA LEU A 401 -9.35 -8.89 1.38
C LEU A 401 -10.67 -9.47 0.88
N TYR A 402 -11.26 -8.98 -0.22
CA TYR A 402 -12.39 -9.62 -0.89
C TYR A 402 -12.05 -11.03 -1.38
N GLU A 403 -10.89 -11.19 -1.98
CA GLU A 403 -10.40 -12.48 -2.46
C GLU A 403 -10.16 -13.44 -1.28
N ALA A 404 -9.52 -12.97 -0.21
CA ALA A 404 -9.36 -13.74 1.03
C ALA A 404 -10.73 -14.13 1.64
N VAL A 405 -11.67 -13.20 1.74
CA VAL A 405 -13.00 -13.43 2.33
C VAL A 405 -13.82 -14.43 1.52
N THR A 406 -13.75 -14.39 0.20
CA THR A 406 -14.44 -15.39 -0.63
C THR A 406 -13.81 -16.77 -0.52
N GLY A 407 -12.49 -16.87 -0.30
CA GLY A 407 -11.80 -18.11 0.12
C GLY A 407 -12.30 -18.64 1.47
N LEU A 408 -12.33 -17.77 2.50
CA LEU A 408 -12.86 -18.09 3.85
C LEU A 408 -14.36 -18.44 3.82
N LEU A 409 -15.13 -17.79 2.95
CA LEU A 409 -16.51 -18.19 2.73
C LEU A 409 -16.52 -19.60 2.15
N ALA A 410 -15.73 -19.89 1.12
CA ALA A 410 -15.67 -21.18 0.43
C ALA A 410 -15.19 -22.35 1.32
N ASP A 411 -14.25 -22.13 2.23
CA ASP A 411 -13.84 -23.12 3.24
C ASP A 411 -14.76 -23.16 4.48
N GLY A 412 -15.63 -22.18 4.67
CA GLY A 412 -16.60 -22.17 5.76
C GLY A 412 -16.15 -21.46 7.04
N ASP A 413 -15.01 -20.77 7.07
CA ASP A 413 -14.68 -19.80 8.12
C ASP A 413 -15.47 -18.49 7.98
N VAL A 414 -16.78 -18.60 8.19
CA VAL A 414 -17.72 -17.47 8.14
C VAL A 414 -17.44 -16.44 9.24
N ALA A 415 -16.81 -16.85 10.35
CA ALA A 415 -16.50 -15.95 11.46
C ALA A 415 -15.41 -14.94 11.06
N THR A 416 -14.31 -15.42 10.49
CA THR A 416 -13.23 -14.55 9.99
C THR A 416 -13.71 -13.72 8.81
N ALA A 417 -14.48 -14.31 7.88
CA ALA A 417 -15.09 -13.59 6.76
C ALA A 417 -15.92 -12.37 7.21
N ARG A 418 -16.74 -12.53 8.26
CA ARG A 418 -17.53 -11.43 8.84
C ARG A 418 -16.67 -10.39 9.54
N ALA A 419 -15.66 -10.81 10.31
CA ALA A 419 -14.75 -9.89 10.98
C ALA A 419 -14.01 -9.01 9.96
N ALA A 420 -13.52 -9.61 8.87
CA ALA A 420 -12.84 -8.93 7.78
C ALA A 420 -13.77 -7.96 7.04
N THR A 421 -15.01 -8.36 6.76
CA THR A 421 -16.01 -7.45 6.16
C THR A 421 -16.32 -6.26 7.08
N LEU A 422 -16.43 -6.49 8.39
CA LEU A 422 -16.64 -5.42 9.37
C LEU A 422 -15.42 -4.52 9.50
N PHE A 423 -14.20 -5.05 9.40
CA PHE A 423 -12.98 -4.24 9.38
C PHE A 423 -13.01 -3.19 8.26
N LEU A 424 -13.39 -3.58 7.04
CA LEU A 424 -13.50 -2.65 5.90
C LEU A 424 -14.44 -1.48 6.21
N PHE A 425 -15.61 -1.74 6.80
CA PHE A 425 -16.57 -0.68 7.10
C PHE A 425 -16.25 0.12 8.37
N ASP A 426 -15.95 -0.57 9.47
CA ASP A 426 -15.80 0.06 10.79
C ASP A 426 -14.44 0.77 10.94
N ARG A 427 -13.43 0.40 10.14
CA ARG A 427 -12.04 0.87 10.31
C ARG A 427 -11.44 1.49 9.06
N GLN A 428 -11.69 0.93 7.88
CA GLN A 428 -11.00 1.36 6.66
C GLN A 428 -11.78 2.42 5.86
N GLN A 429 -13.10 2.41 5.93
CA GLN A 429 -13.94 3.30 5.12
C GLN A 429 -13.70 4.78 5.41
N LEU A 430 -13.53 5.56 4.34
CA LEU A 430 -13.40 7.01 4.41
C LEU A 430 -14.76 7.69 4.64
N PRO A 431 -14.78 8.93 5.16
CA PRO A 431 -16.03 9.64 5.46
C PRO A 431 -17.00 9.83 4.27
N ASN A 432 -16.47 9.90 3.04
CA ASN A 432 -17.27 10.02 1.81
C ASN A 432 -17.88 8.68 1.34
N GLY A 433 -17.62 7.58 2.05
CA GLY A 433 -18.09 6.25 1.73
C GLY A 433 -17.15 5.39 0.89
N SER A 434 -16.09 5.96 0.30
CA SER A 434 -15.08 5.20 -0.45
C SER A 434 -14.12 4.47 0.48
N MET A 435 -13.23 3.65 -0.10
CA MET A 435 -12.07 3.10 0.60
C MET A 435 -10.81 3.88 0.18
N PRO A 436 -9.79 4.01 1.06
CA PRO A 436 -8.44 4.31 0.59
C PRO A 436 -7.96 3.14 -0.28
N ARG A 437 -6.91 3.35 -1.10
CA ARG A 437 -6.29 2.26 -1.88
C ARG A 437 -5.85 1.09 -0.99
N ASN A 438 -5.37 1.41 0.20
CA ASN A 438 -4.84 0.48 1.18
C ASN A 438 -4.77 1.16 2.54
N SER A 439 -4.82 0.37 3.60
CA SER A 439 -4.69 0.85 4.98
C SER A 439 -3.68 0.04 5.79
N LEU A 440 -3.21 0.67 6.87
CA LEU A 440 -2.56 -0.01 7.98
C LEU A 440 -3.53 -0.95 8.71
N LEU A 441 -3.03 -1.71 9.67
CA LEU A 441 -3.80 -2.72 10.40
C LEU A 441 -4.87 -2.12 11.32
N ASN A 442 -4.75 -0.85 11.70
CA ASN A 442 -5.80 -0.15 12.45
C ASN A 442 -6.95 0.35 11.58
N GLY A 443 -6.82 0.27 10.24
CA GLY A 443 -7.76 0.75 9.23
C GLY A 443 -7.44 2.13 8.66
N GLU A 444 -6.49 2.84 9.28
CA GLU A 444 -6.12 4.18 8.82
C GLU A 444 -5.26 4.11 7.55
N ALA A 445 -5.36 5.15 6.74
CA ALA A 445 -4.70 5.25 5.44
C ALA A 445 -3.18 4.99 5.55
N ALA A 446 -2.66 4.10 4.69
CA ALA A 446 -1.22 3.79 4.62
C ALA A 446 -0.42 4.96 4.02
N PRO A 447 0.88 5.13 4.35
CA PRO A 447 1.65 6.27 3.87
C PRO A 447 1.91 6.27 2.35
N ASP A 448 1.86 5.11 1.72
CA ASP A 448 2.04 4.92 0.28
C ASP A 448 0.71 4.89 -0.49
N THR A 449 -0.42 5.07 0.22
CA THR A 449 -1.74 5.06 -0.37
C THR A 449 -1.91 6.22 -1.36
N GLY A 450 -2.59 5.95 -2.47
CA GLY A 450 -2.80 6.94 -3.52
C GLY A 450 -3.95 6.57 -4.44
N GLY A 451 -4.69 7.58 -4.88
CA GLY A 451 -5.86 7.40 -5.74
C GLY A 451 -7.04 6.72 -5.05
N THR A 452 -8.03 6.35 -5.85
CA THR A 452 -9.22 5.61 -5.42
C THR A 452 -9.49 4.52 -6.45
N GLN A 453 -10.09 3.41 -6.02
CA GLN A 453 -10.43 2.27 -6.86
C GLN A 453 -11.90 1.93 -6.60
N LEU A 454 -12.71 1.92 -7.66
CA LEU A 454 -14.15 1.71 -7.51
C LEU A 454 -14.49 0.26 -7.15
N ASP A 455 -13.69 -0.71 -7.59
CA ASP A 455 -13.83 -2.11 -7.19
C ASP A 455 -13.62 -2.27 -5.67
N GLU A 456 -12.66 -1.55 -5.10
CA GLU A 456 -12.40 -1.53 -3.65
C GLU A 456 -13.54 -0.90 -2.84
N ALA A 457 -14.35 -0.03 -3.43
CA ALA A 457 -15.59 0.46 -2.81
C ALA A 457 -16.78 -0.50 -3.02
N ALA A 458 -16.78 -1.27 -4.11
CA ALA A 458 -17.87 -2.17 -4.48
C ALA A 458 -17.81 -3.54 -3.79
N TYR A 459 -16.63 -4.14 -3.70
CA TYR A 459 -16.45 -5.45 -3.07
C TYR A 459 -16.91 -5.48 -1.60
N PRO A 460 -16.62 -4.49 -0.73
CA PRO A 460 -17.14 -4.47 0.65
C PRO A 460 -18.67 -4.59 0.72
N ILE A 461 -19.39 -3.96 -0.22
CA ILE A 461 -20.85 -4.02 -0.29
C ILE A 461 -21.32 -5.42 -0.68
N LEU A 462 -20.67 -6.03 -1.67
CA LEU A 462 -20.93 -7.41 -2.06
C LEU A 462 -20.65 -8.37 -0.88
N LEU A 463 -19.55 -8.19 -0.15
CA LEU A 463 -19.23 -8.97 1.04
C LEU A 463 -20.27 -8.82 2.14
N ALA A 464 -20.81 -7.63 2.38
CA ALA A 464 -21.88 -7.43 3.36
C ALA A 464 -23.11 -8.28 3.03
N TYR A 465 -23.43 -8.46 1.75
CA TYR A 465 -24.48 -9.38 1.32
C TYR A 465 -24.07 -10.84 1.50
N LEU A 466 -22.91 -11.24 0.98
CA LEU A 466 -22.45 -12.64 0.97
C LEU A 466 -22.20 -13.21 2.38
N THR A 467 -21.75 -12.39 3.32
CA THR A 467 -21.53 -12.78 4.73
C THR A 467 -22.80 -12.70 5.59
N GLY A 468 -23.90 -12.19 5.03
CA GLY A 468 -25.19 -12.04 5.72
C GLY A 468 -25.26 -10.86 6.70
N LEU A 469 -24.43 -9.84 6.52
CA LEU A 469 -24.41 -8.63 7.34
C LEU A 469 -25.44 -7.57 6.90
N GLY A 470 -26.04 -7.72 5.70
CA GLY A 470 -27.03 -6.80 5.14
C GLY A 470 -28.27 -6.52 5.99
N GLY A 471 -28.56 -7.35 7.00
CA GLY A 471 -29.65 -7.13 7.96
C GLY A 471 -29.35 -6.10 9.05
N ASN A 472 -28.10 -5.68 9.23
CA ASN A 472 -27.71 -4.71 10.26
C ASN A 472 -28.05 -3.27 9.80
N ALA A 473 -29.06 -2.65 10.42
CA ALA A 473 -29.52 -1.32 10.08
C ALA A 473 -28.48 -0.21 10.35
N SER A 474 -27.64 -0.36 11.38
CA SER A 474 -26.58 0.61 11.69
C SER A 474 -25.48 0.53 10.65
N LEU A 475 -25.05 -0.69 10.29
CA LEU A 475 -24.09 -0.92 9.22
C LEU A 475 -24.62 -0.41 7.86
N TYR A 476 -25.91 -0.64 7.57
CA TYR A 476 -26.52 -0.12 6.35
C TYR A 476 -26.46 1.41 6.28
N THR A 477 -26.98 2.08 7.31
CA THR A 477 -27.12 3.54 7.31
C THR A 477 -25.79 4.28 7.45
N GLY A 478 -24.88 3.74 8.26
CA GLY A 478 -23.58 4.34 8.55
C GLY A 478 -22.50 4.05 7.51
N HIS A 479 -22.56 2.91 6.80
CA HIS A 479 -21.44 2.43 6.01
C HIS A 479 -21.81 1.94 4.59
N ILE A 480 -22.72 0.95 4.47
CA ILE A 480 -23.05 0.35 3.16
C ILE A 480 -23.72 1.38 2.24
N ARG A 481 -24.65 2.19 2.77
CA ARG A 481 -25.36 3.21 2.01
C ARG A 481 -24.41 4.31 1.50
N PRO A 482 -23.54 4.93 2.33
CA PRO A 482 -22.52 5.84 1.83
C PRO A 482 -21.64 5.25 0.71
N ALA A 483 -21.17 4.00 0.85
CA ALA A 483 -20.37 3.34 -0.20
C ALA A 483 -21.16 3.18 -1.50
N ALA A 484 -22.42 2.74 -1.44
CA ALA A 484 -23.25 2.58 -2.62
C ALA A 484 -23.62 3.93 -3.26
N ASP A 485 -23.88 4.96 -2.45
CA ASP A 485 -24.13 6.33 -2.94
C ASP A 485 -22.85 6.90 -3.61
N PHE A 486 -21.66 6.61 -3.08
CA PHE A 486 -20.38 6.96 -3.69
C PHE A 486 -20.19 6.33 -5.08
N LEU A 487 -20.48 5.02 -5.23
CA LEU A 487 -20.41 4.35 -6.52
C LEU A 487 -21.38 4.94 -7.55
N VAL A 488 -22.62 5.24 -7.15
CA VAL A 488 -23.60 5.90 -8.04
C VAL A 488 -23.11 7.26 -8.52
N ALA A 489 -22.41 8.00 -7.67
CA ALA A 489 -21.96 9.36 -7.97
C ALA A 489 -20.68 9.42 -8.84
N ASN A 490 -19.82 8.40 -8.76
CA ASN A 490 -18.49 8.42 -9.36
C ASN A 490 -18.26 7.37 -10.47
N GLY A 491 -19.04 6.29 -10.50
CA GLY A 491 -18.91 5.25 -11.53
C GLY A 491 -19.26 5.74 -12.93
N PRO A 492 -18.83 5.04 -13.99
CA PRO A 492 -18.15 3.74 -13.98
C PRO A 492 -16.63 3.81 -14.26
N SER A 493 -16.01 5.01 -14.20
CA SER A 493 -14.62 5.20 -14.66
C SER A 493 -13.79 6.17 -13.80
N PHE A 494 -14.21 6.40 -12.57
CA PHE A 494 -13.43 7.18 -11.59
C PHE A 494 -12.30 6.35 -10.99
N GLY A 495 -11.18 7.00 -10.70
CA GLY A 495 -10.02 6.34 -10.09
C GLY A 495 -9.23 5.48 -11.08
N VAL A 496 -8.51 4.50 -10.54
CA VAL A 496 -7.70 3.54 -11.32
C VAL A 496 -8.30 2.14 -11.25
N GLU A 497 -7.94 1.27 -12.20
CA GLU A 497 -8.36 -0.15 -12.18
C GLU A 497 -7.52 -1.01 -11.23
N ARG A 498 -7.80 -2.32 -11.16
CA ARG A 498 -7.26 -3.27 -10.18
C ARG A 498 -5.74 -3.40 -10.14
N TRP A 499 -5.03 -3.01 -11.20
CA TRP A 499 -3.56 -2.96 -11.21
C TRP A 499 -3.00 -1.64 -10.72
N GLU A 500 -3.87 -0.73 -10.29
CA GLU A 500 -3.52 0.51 -9.59
C GLU A 500 -2.77 1.53 -10.45
N GLU A 501 -2.83 1.39 -11.78
CA GLU A 501 -1.97 2.11 -12.71
C GLU A 501 -2.74 3.09 -13.61
N GLN A 502 -3.96 2.73 -14.04
CA GLN A 502 -4.62 3.42 -15.14
C GLN A 502 -6.07 3.76 -14.84
N SER A 503 -6.48 4.99 -15.15
CA SER A 503 -7.89 5.38 -15.17
C SER A 503 -8.57 5.06 -16.51
N GLY A 504 -9.89 4.90 -16.48
CA GLY A 504 -10.74 4.66 -17.64
C GLY A 504 -11.87 3.68 -17.36
N PHE A 505 -12.56 3.27 -18.43
CA PHE A 505 -13.65 2.28 -18.36
C PHE A 505 -13.04 0.88 -18.39
N SER A 506 -12.82 0.28 -17.22
CA SER A 506 -12.24 -1.05 -17.05
C SER A 506 -13.34 -2.11 -16.93
N PRO A 507 -13.31 -3.19 -17.73
CA PRO A 507 -14.31 -4.25 -17.61
C PRO A 507 -14.23 -4.98 -16.26
N SER A 508 -13.05 -5.06 -15.64
CA SER A 508 -12.88 -5.66 -14.31
C SER A 508 -13.51 -4.81 -13.21
N THR A 509 -13.19 -3.52 -13.17
CA THR A 509 -13.71 -2.59 -12.15
C THR A 509 -15.23 -2.44 -12.26
N ILE A 510 -15.75 -2.30 -13.49
CA ILE A 510 -17.20 -2.14 -13.70
C ILE A 510 -17.96 -3.41 -13.33
N ALA A 511 -17.37 -4.60 -13.50
CA ALA A 511 -17.96 -5.85 -13.02
C ALA A 511 -18.13 -5.82 -11.48
N ALA A 512 -17.10 -5.39 -10.75
CA ALA A 512 -17.22 -5.22 -9.29
C ALA A 512 -18.33 -4.22 -8.93
N GLU A 513 -18.44 -3.09 -9.65
CA GLU A 513 -19.49 -2.09 -9.42
C GLU A 513 -20.91 -2.63 -9.67
N ILE A 514 -21.13 -3.40 -10.75
CA ILE A 514 -22.43 -4.01 -11.05
C ILE A 514 -22.83 -4.99 -9.93
N ALA A 515 -21.91 -5.86 -9.51
CA ALA A 515 -22.15 -6.80 -8.42
C ALA A 515 -22.39 -6.09 -7.08
N GLY A 516 -21.58 -5.10 -6.73
CA GLY A 516 -21.70 -4.29 -5.52
C GLY A 516 -23.01 -3.51 -5.46
N LEU A 517 -23.41 -2.83 -6.53
CA LEU A 517 -24.67 -2.08 -6.59
C LEU A 517 -25.91 -2.98 -6.61
N THR A 518 -25.82 -4.16 -7.23
CA THR A 518 -26.92 -5.14 -7.18
C THR A 518 -27.06 -5.72 -5.76
N ALA A 519 -25.95 -5.96 -5.06
CA ALA A 519 -25.96 -6.30 -3.64
C ALA A 519 -26.52 -5.15 -2.78
N ALA A 520 -26.12 -3.91 -3.03
CA ALA A 520 -26.64 -2.72 -2.37
C ALA A 520 -28.16 -2.60 -2.52
N SER A 521 -28.69 -2.86 -3.72
CA SER A 521 -30.12 -2.90 -4.00
C SER A 521 -30.84 -3.94 -3.14
N ALA A 522 -30.31 -5.16 -3.06
CA ALA A 522 -30.89 -6.23 -2.25
C ALA A 522 -30.88 -5.88 -0.75
N ILE A 523 -29.78 -5.29 -0.26
CA ILE A 523 -29.65 -4.83 1.13
C ILE A 523 -30.64 -3.69 1.40
N ALA A 524 -30.72 -2.68 0.53
CA ALA A 524 -31.67 -1.58 0.66
C ALA A 524 -33.13 -2.06 0.69
N GLN A 525 -33.48 -3.09 -0.09
CA GLN A 525 -34.79 -3.74 -0.02
C GLN A 525 -35.03 -4.40 1.34
N GLN A 526 -34.04 -5.11 1.87
CA GLN A 526 -34.12 -5.71 3.21
C GLN A 526 -34.31 -4.66 4.31
N GLN A 527 -33.75 -3.46 4.12
CA GLN A 527 -33.85 -2.33 5.05
C GLN A 527 -35.09 -1.45 4.83
N GLY A 528 -35.90 -1.73 3.81
CA GLY A 528 -37.09 -0.95 3.48
C GLY A 528 -36.83 0.35 2.72
N ASP A 529 -35.59 0.65 2.34
CA ASP A 529 -35.24 1.82 1.51
C ASP A 529 -35.48 1.50 0.02
N LYS A 530 -36.75 1.55 -0.36
CA LYS A 530 -37.17 1.25 -1.73
C LYS A 530 -36.67 2.26 -2.75
N ALA A 531 -36.40 3.51 -2.35
CA ALA A 531 -35.91 4.52 -3.28
C ALA A 531 -34.46 4.21 -3.69
N ARG A 532 -33.58 3.96 -2.71
CA ARG A 532 -32.20 3.55 -2.97
C ARG A 532 -32.10 2.18 -3.62
N ALA A 533 -32.97 1.24 -3.27
CA ALA A 533 -33.03 -0.04 -3.97
C ALA A 533 -33.22 0.15 -5.49
N ASP A 534 -34.17 1.01 -5.89
CA ASP A 534 -34.41 1.29 -7.31
C ASP A 534 -33.24 2.06 -7.94
N LEU A 535 -32.61 3.00 -7.22
CA LEU A 535 -31.43 3.76 -7.65
C LEU A 535 -30.24 2.86 -7.95
N TYR A 536 -29.82 2.06 -6.97
CA TYR A 536 -28.66 1.18 -7.09
C TYR A 536 -28.88 0.15 -8.20
N GLN A 537 -30.08 -0.43 -8.26
CA GLN A 537 -30.35 -1.43 -9.28
C GLN A 537 -30.35 -0.86 -10.70
N ALA A 538 -30.97 0.31 -10.90
CA ALA A 538 -31.02 0.92 -12.22
C ALA A 538 -29.65 1.44 -12.68
N THR A 539 -28.79 1.86 -11.75
CA THR A 539 -27.39 2.20 -12.04
C THR A 539 -26.59 0.96 -12.46
N ALA A 540 -26.67 -0.13 -11.69
CA ALA A 540 -26.05 -1.41 -12.04
C ALA A 540 -26.51 -1.94 -13.41
N ASP A 541 -27.81 -1.83 -13.70
CA ASP A 541 -28.35 -2.21 -15.01
C ASP A 541 -27.82 -1.34 -16.15
N ASP A 542 -27.59 -0.06 -15.90
CA ASP A 542 -27.04 0.83 -16.92
C ASP A 542 -25.60 0.47 -17.24
N PHE A 543 -24.80 0.20 -16.21
CA PHE A 543 -23.43 -0.26 -16.38
C PHE A 543 -23.40 -1.60 -17.12
N GLN A 544 -24.25 -2.56 -16.72
CA GLN A 544 -24.31 -3.87 -17.36
C GLN A 544 -24.75 -3.79 -18.84
N ARG A 545 -25.68 -2.90 -19.20
CA ARG A 545 -26.10 -2.70 -20.60
C ARG A 545 -25.02 -2.07 -21.46
N ASN A 546 -24.21 -1.18 -20.88
CA ASN A 546 -23.24 -0.37 -21.63
C ASN A 546 -21.81 -0.91 -21.57
N ILE A 547 -21.49 -1.86 -20.70
CA ILE A 547 -20.13 -2.39 -20.52
C ILE A 547 -19.45 -2.72 -21.84
N LYS A 548 -20.14 -3.46 -22.73
CA LYS A 548 -19.62 -3.81 -24.05
C LYS A 548 -19.41 -2.58 -24.94
N ASN A 549 -20.28 -1.57 -24.87
CA ASN A 549 -20.10 -0.34 -25.64
C ASN A 549 -18.86 0.44 -25.21
N TRP A 550 -18.49 0.35 -23.93
CA TRP A 550 -17.34 1.07 -23.38
C TRP A 550 -16.03 0.30 -23.50
N THR A 551 -16.06 -1.03 -23.57
CA THR A 551 -14.86 -1.85 -23.41
C THR A 551 -14.62 -2.88 -24.53
N VAL A 552 -15.56 -3.08 -25.45
CA VAL A 552 -15.37 -3.99 -26.60
C VAL A 552 -15.00 -3.21 -27.84
N THR A 553 -13.78 -3.41 -28.33
CA THR A 553 -13.33 -2.79 -29.58
C THR A 553 -13.76 -3.64 -30.77
N ALA A 554 -14.15 -3.00 -31.87
CA ALA A 554 -14.44 -3.62 -33.15
C ALA A 554 -13.44 -3.18 -34.25
N THR A 555 -12.42 -2.41 -33.86
CA THR A 555 -11.40 -1.84 -34.76
C THR A 555 -9.97 -2.14 -34.30
N GLY A 556 -9.83 -2.92 -33.24
CA GLY A 556 -8.53 -3.38 -32.76
C GLY A 556 -7.91 -4.46 -33.65
N PRO A 557 -6.59 -4.67 -33.56
CA PRO A 557 -5.85 -5.54 -34.47
C PRO A 557 -6.05 -7.05 -34.26
N ASP A 558 -6.52 -7.50 -33.10
CA ASP A 558 -6.44 -8.91 -32.68
C ASP A 558 -7.65 -9.76 -33.05
N GLY A 559 -8.74 -9.13 -33.51
CA GLY A 559 -9.97 -9.81 -33.87
C GLY A 559 -11.08 -8.87 -34.32
N PRO A 560 -12.22 -9.40 -34.78
CA PRO A 560 -13.35 -8.60 -35.23
C PRO A 560 -14.07 -7.86 -34.09
N SER A 561 -14.03 -8.39 -32.87
CA SER A 561 -14.66 -7.82 -31.67
C SER A 561 -14.08 -8.48 -30.41
N TYR A 562 -13.61 -7.69 -29.44
CA TYR A 562 -13.03 -8.19 -28.19
C TYR A 562 -12.90 -7.12 -27.10
N PHE A 563 -12.83 -7.55 -25.84
CA PHE A 563 -12.57 -6.70 -24.69
C PHE A 563 -11.10 -6.22 -24.67
N ILE A 564 -10.90 -4.93 -24.41
CA ILE A 564 -9.59 -4.33 -24.13
C ILE A 564 -9.41 -4.13 -22.63
N ARG A 565 -8.17 -3.89 -22.16
CA ARG A 565 -7.88 -3.61 -20.73
C ARG A 565 -8.78 -2.51 -20.16
N LEU A 566 -8.88 -1.40 -20.87
CA LEU A 566 -9.80 -0.30 -20.60
C LEU A 566 -9.83 0.66 -21.79
N SER A 567 -10.91 1.42 -21.92
CA SER A 567 -10.94 2.60 -22.80
C SER A 567 -10.78 3.88 -21.98
N LYS A 568 -10.08 4.88 -22.52
CA LYS A 568 -9.84 6.14 -21.81
C LYS A 568 -11.06 7.06 -21.74
N THR A 569 -11.96 6.96 -22.70
CA THR A 569 -13.08 7.90 -22.88
C THR A 569 -14.45 7.21 -22.95
N GLY A 570 -14.51 5.89 -22.80
CA GLY A 570 -15.72 5.10 -23.04
C GLY A 570 -15.95 4.80 -24.52
N ASP A 571 -15.04 5.21 -25.42
CA ASP A 571 -15.00 4.78 -26.81
C ASP A 571 -13.84 3.78 -27.00
N PRO A 572 -14.11 2.46 -27.04
CA PRO A 572 -13.07 1.44 -27.22
C PRO A 572 -12.52 1.39 -28.65
N ASN A 573 -13.07 2.14 -29.60
CA ASN A 573 -12.59 2.22 -30.98
C ASN A 573 -11.73 3.46 -31.25
N ALA A 574 -11.66 4.38 -30.29
CA ALA A 574 -10.82 5.56 -30.41
C ALA A 574 -9.33 5.17 -30.49
N ALA A 575 -8.61 5.81 -31.40
CA ALA A 575 -7.16 5.69 -31.52
C ALA A 575 -6.48 6.56 -30.46
N ILE A 576 -6.49 6.07 -29.22
CA ILE A 576 -5.86 6.72 -28.05
C ILE A 576 -4.68 5.85 -27.62
N THR A 577 -3.52 6.47 -27.43
CA THR A 577 -2.34 5.80 -26.87
C THR A 577 -2.11 6.20 -25.43
N TYR A 578 -1.60 5.28 -24.60
CA TYR A 578 -1.17 5.58 -23.24
C TYR A 578 0.05 4.74 -22.85
N GLY A 579 0.88 5.28 -21.94
CA GLY A 579 2.02 4.56 -21.38
C GLY A 579 1.57 3.54 -20.34
N LEU A 580 2.10 2.32 -20.41
CA LEU A 580 1.74 1.24 -19.49
C LEU A 580 2.43 1.32 -18.11
N GLY A 581 3.30 2.32 -17.89
CA GLY A 581 4.03 2.48 -16.63
C GLY A 581 5.16 1.46 -16.46
N ASN A 582 5.91 1.55 -15.36
CA ASN A 582 6.91 0.55 -14.94
C ASN A 582 8.03 0.27 -15.98
N GLY A 583 8.31 1.22 -16.87
CA GLY A 583 9.22 1.04 -18.02
C GLY A 583 8.63 0.28 -19.21
N GLY A 584 7.33 0.00 -19.20
CA GLY A 584 6.58 -0.56 -20.31
C GLY A 584 6.38 0.43 -21.47
N PRO A 585 5.98 -0.07 -22.65
CA PRO A 585 5.80 0.75 -23.84
C PRO A 585 4.58 1.68 -23.75
N THR A 586 4.48 2.60 -24.70
CA THR A 586 3.25 3.33 -25.00
C THR A 586 2.53 2.64 -26.14
N LEU A 587 1.32 2.16 -25.88
CA LEU A 587 0.52 1.38 -26.84
C LEU A 587 -0.82 2.07 -27.13
N ASP A 588 -1.43 1.69 -28.27
CA ASP A 588 -2.82 2.05 -28.59
C ASP A 588 -3.75 1.24 -27.69
N GLN A 589 -4.76 1.87 -27.07
CA GLN A 589 -5.67 1.21 -26.15
C GLN A 589 -6.33 -0.05 -26.76
N ARG A 590 -6.50 -0.09 -28.08
CA ARG A 590 -7.12 -1.20 -28.80
C ARG A 590 -6.26 -2.45 -28.87
N SER A 591 -4.94 -2.32 -28.65
CA SER A 591 -4.00 -3.44 -28.59
C SER A 591 -3.63 -3.84 -27.17
N VAL A 592 -4.11 -3.13 -26.14
CA VAL A 592 -3.82 -3.50 -24.74
C VAL A 592 -4.88 -4.48 -24.25
N LEU A 593 -4.48 -5.74 -24.13
CA LEU A 593 -5.30 -6.87 -23.70
C LEU A 593 -5.11 -7.12 -22.20
N ASP A 594 -6.18 -7.48 -21.50
CA ASP A 594 -6.19 -7.88 -20.09
C ASP A 594 -7.30 -8.93 -19.88
N GLY A 595 -7.05 -9.92 -19.03
CA GLY A 595 -8.04 -10.97 -18.70
C GLY A 595 -9.20 -10.51 -17.82
N GLY A 596 -9.22 -9.26 -17.36
CA GLY A 596 -10.15 -8.73 -16.37
C GLY A 596 -11.62 -8.68 -16.80
N PHE A 597 -11.92 -8.83 -18.09
CA PHE A 597 -13.31 -9.02 -18.55
C PHE A 597 -13.93 -10.33 -18.05
N GLN A 598 -13.12 -11.31 -17.65
CA GLN A 598 -13.58 -12.59 -17.09
C GLN A 598 -14.34 -12.39 -15.78
N GLU A 599 -14.10 -11.28 -15.06
CA GLU A 599 -14.88 -10.90 -13.87
C GLU A 599 -16.38 -10.76 -14.18
N LEU A 600 -16.76 -10.34 -15.39
CA LEU A 600 -18.17 -10.27 -15.81
C LEU A 600 -18.83 -11.66 -15.83
N VAL A 601 -18.07 -12.72 -16.11
CA VAL A 601 -18.55 -14.11 -16.05
C VAL A 601 -18.53 -14.61 -14.62
N ARG A 602 -17.40 -14.44 -13.93
CA ARG A 602 -17.21 -14.90 -12.54
C ARG A 602 -18.24 -14.29 -11.59
N LEU A 603 -18.53 -13.00 -11.75
CA LEU A 603 -19.52 -12.26 -10.96
C LEU A 603 -20.95 -12.42 -11.50
N GLY A 604 -21.19 -13.19 -12.57
CA GLY A 604 -22.52 -13.60 -13.01
C GLY A 604 -23.31 -12.52 -13.77
N GLU A 605 -22.63 -11.73 -14.58
CA GLU A 605 -23.19 -10.56 -15.30
C GLU A 605 -23.28 -10.77 -16.81
N LEU A 606 -22.39 -11.60 -17.35
CA LEU A 606 -22.46 -12.15 -18.69
C LEU A 606 -22.36 -13.69 -18.63
N PRO A 607 -23.09 -14.42 -19.48
CA PRO A 607 -22.84 -15.85 -19.62
C PRO A 607 -21.47 -16.07 -20.27
N VAL A 608 -20.76 -17.13 -19.89
CA VAL A 608 -19.50 -17.51 -20.55
C VAL A 608 -19.68 -17.74 -22.05
N SER A 609 -20.89 -18.11 -22.49
CA SER A 609 -21.25 -18.28 -23.90
C SER A 609 -21.47 -16.98 -24.67
N ASP A 610 -21.29 -15.80 -24.07
CA ASP A 610 -21.32 -14.53 -24.80
C ASP A 610 -20.21 -14.52 -25.87
N THR A 611 -20.54 -14.07 -27.08
CA THR A 611 -19.63 -14.17 -28.23
C THR A 611 -18.38 -13.32 -28.09
N ASP A 612 -18.47 -12.16 -27.44
CA ASP A 612 -17.33 -11.27 -27.24
C ASP A 612 -16.45 -11.78 -26.08
N VAL A 613 -17.05 -12.41 -25.07
CA VAL A 613 -16.30 -13.13 -24.02
C VAL A 613 -15.50 -14.28 -24.64
N GLN A 614 -16.12 -15.14 -25.43
CA GLN A 614 -15.45 -16.27 -26.09
C GLN A 614 -14.33 -15.82 -27.04
N ALA A 615 -14.57 -14.76 -27.83
CA ALA A 615 -13.55 -14.19 -28.70
C ALA A 615 -12.36 -13.65 -27.88
N SER A 616 -12.65 -12.96 -26.77
CA SER A 616 -11.62 -12.37 -25.91
C SER A 616 -10.81 -13.43 -25.17
N LEU A 617 -11.43 -14.54 -24.72
CA LEU A 617 -10.72 -15.68 -24.14
C LEU A 617 -9.68 -16.25 -25.12
N GLY A 618 -10.08 -16.48 -26.38
CA GLY A 618 -9.15 -16.96 -27.41
C GLY A 618 -8.03 -15.98 -27.73
N ILE A 619 -8.30 -14.67 -27.65
CA ILE A 619 -7.30 -13.62 -27.85
C ILE A 619 -6.30 -13.58 -26.70
N ILE A 620 -6.74 -13.57 -25.43
CA ILE A 620 -5.79 -13.57 -24.30
C ILE A 620 -4.96 -14.87 -24.27
N ASP A 621 -5.57 -16.01 -24.60
CA ASP A 621 -4.89 -17.31 -24.71
C ASP A 621 -3.80 -17.30 -25.80
N SER A 622 -3.94 -16.47 -26.84
CA SER A 622 -2.99 -16.40 -27.95
C SER A 622 -1.93 -15.31 -27.78
N ASN A 623 -2.28 -14.21 -27.11
CA ASN A 623 -1.47 -13.00 -27.10
C ASN A 623 -0.76 -12.73 -25.77
N ILE A 624 -1.30 -13.16 -24.62
CA ILE A 624 -0.69 -12.85 -23.30
C ILE A 624 -0.49 -14.08 -22.41
N ALA A 625 -0.82 -15.28 -22.91
CA ALA A 625 -0.47 -16.55 -22.28
C ALA A 625 0.94 -17.02 -22.67
N VAL A 626 1.62 -17.70 -21.74
CA VAL A 626 2.92 -18.32 -21.96
C VAL A 626 2.93 -19.74 -21.39
N THR A 627 3.42 -20.70 -22.17
CA THR A 627 3.64 -22.07 -21.73
C THR A 627 5.05 -22.23 -21.18
N THR A 628 5.16 -22.74 -19.96
CA THR A 628 6.42 -23.06 -19.26
C THR A 628 6.51 -24.56 -18.97
N PRO A 629 7.66 -25.08 -18.50
CA PRO A 629 7.75 -26.45 -17.99
C PRO A 629 6.82 -26.76 -16.81
N SER A 630 6.33 -25.74 -16.11
CA SER A 630 5.39 -25.86 -14.98
C SER A 630 3.92 -25.80 -15.42
N GLY A 631 3.64 -25.40 -16.66
CA GLY A 631 2.29 -25.21 -17.17
C GLY A 631 2.08 -23.82 -17.78
N THR A 632 0.82 -23.46 -18.03
CA THR A 632 0.45 -22.20 -18.67
C THR A 632 0.20 -21.12 -17.64
N GLY A 633 0.83 -19.95 -17.83
CA GLY A 633 0.58 -18.73 -17.07
C GLY A 633 0.23 -17.56 -17.99
N TYR A 634 -0.23 -16.46 -17.40
CA TYR A 634 -0.68 -15.27 -18.12
C TYR A 634 -0.01 -14.03 -17.53
N TYR A 635 0.41 -13.10 -18.39
CA TYR A 635 0.73 -11.74 -17.95
C TYR A 635 -0.56 -11.01 -17.53
N ARG A 636 -0.43 -9.97 -16.69
CA ARG A 636 -1.55 -9.10 -16.30
C ARG A 636 -2.24 -8.50 -17.52
N TYR A 637 -1.43 -7.85 -18.35
CA TYR A 637 -1.86 -7.21 -19.58
C TYR A 637 -0.71 -7.13 -20.59
N GLY A 638 -1.02 -6.84 -21.85
CA GLY A 638 -0.03 -6.63 -22.91
C GLY A 638 -0.66 -6.75 -24.30
N ASP A 639 0.18 -6.90 -25.32
CA ASP A 639 -0.23 -7.00 -26.72
C ASP A 639 0.26 -8.30 -27.39
N ASN A 640 1.50 -8.71 -27.12
CA ASN A 640 2.15 -9.86 -27.73
C ASN A 640 3.27 -10.46 -26.85
N ALA A 641 2.95 -11.54 -26.13
CA ALA A 641 3.86 -12.29 -25.28
C ALA A 641 5.08 -12.85 -26.03
N ALA A 642 5.00 -13.09 -27.34
CA ALA A 642 6.14 -13.55 -28.12
C ALA A 642 7.25 -12.49 -28.28
N ALA A 643 6.93 -11.21 -28.04
CA ALA A 643 7.88 -10.11 -27.97
C ALA A 643 8.45 -9.86 -26.55
N GLY A 644 8.04 -10.67 -25.57
CA GLY A 644 8.26 -10.42 -24.15
C GLY A 644 7.10 -9.64 -23.52
N SER A 645 7.15 -9.46 -22.20
CA SER A 645 6.11 -8.72 -21.48
C SER A 645 6.10 -7.24 -21.85
N ALA A 646 4.91 -6.68 -22.04
CA ALA A 646 4.70 -5.23 -22.13
C ALA A 646 4.39 -4.61 -20.75
N ASP A 647 4.03 -5.45 -19.78
CA ASP A 647 3.97 -5.08 -18.38
C ASP A 647 5.41 -4.96 -17.83
N GLY A 648 5.66 -3.92 -17.03
CA GLY A 648 6.96 -3.62 -16.45
C GLY A 648 7.11 -3.95 -14.97
N TYR A 649 6.05 -4.40 -14.28
CA TYR A 649 6.08 -4.69 -12.84
C TYR A 649 6.65 -6.09 -12.55
N GLY A 650 7.96 -6.24 -12.56
CA GLY A 650 8.61 -7.52 -12.29
C GLY A 650 10.13 -7.46 -12.37
N ASP A 651 10.81 -8.54 -11.99
CA ASP A 651 12.27 -8.66 -12.14
C ASP A 651 12.67 -8.47 -13.62
N CYS A 652 13.78 -7.81 -13.89
CA CYS A 652 14.14 -7.49 -15.26
C CYS A 652 14.53 -8.75 -16.05
N SER A 653 13.95 -8.94 -17.22
CA SER A 653 14.36 -9.95 -18.21
C SER A 653 14.71 -9.25 -19.52
N GLN A 654 15.70 -9.78 -20.25
CA GLN A 654 16.09 -9.28 -21.56
C GLN A 654 16.32 -10.42 -22.56
N PRO A 655 15.92 -10.25 -23.84
CA PRO A 655 15.18 -9.10 -24.39
C PRO A 655 13.72 -9.06 -23.90
N SER A 656 13.16 -7.86 -23.75
CA SER A 656 11.76 -7.62 -23.38
C SER A 656 11.26 -6.34 -24.09
N GLN A 657 9.95 -6.07 -24.05
CA GLN A 657 9.38 -4.83 -24.60
C GLN A 657 9.64 -3.61 -23.69
N THR A 658 10.08 -3.85 -22.47
CA THR A 658 10.30 -2.84 -21.44
C THR A 658 11.69 -2.21 -21.52
N SER A 659 11.88 -1.07 -20.87
CA SER A 659 13.15 -0.33 -20.84
C SER A 659 14.15 -0.82 -19.78
N CYS A 660 13.87 -1.93 -19.08
CA CYS A 660 14.79 -2.47 -18.09
C CYS A 660 16.09 -2.97 -18.76
N SER A 661 17.22 -2.91 -18.06
CA SER A 661 18.54 -3.11 -18.71
C SER A 661 19.40 -4.22 -18.12
N THR A 662 19.12 -4.68 -16.90
CA THR A 662 19.97 -5.64 -16.18
C THR A 662 19.18 -6.89 -15.84
N THR A 663 19.38 -7.97 -16.59
CA THR A 663 18.67 -9.24 -16.37
C THR A 663 18.86 -9.77 -14.95
N GLY A 664 17.76 -10.09 -14.28
CA GLY A 664 17.70 -10.57 -12.90
C GLY A 664 17.70 -9.45 -11.86
N ALA A 665 17.85 -8.19 -12.24
CA ALA A 665 17.71 -7.08 -11.30
C ALA A 665 16.24 -6.99 -10.82
N PRO A 666 16.02 -6.72 -9.53
CA PRO A 666 14.68 -6.52 -8.99
C PRO A 666 14.04 -5.25 -9.56
N TRP A 667 12.70 -5.17 -9.50
CA TRP A 667 11.94 -4.00 -9.96
C TRP A 667 12.33 -2.69 -9.23
N PRO A 668 12.34 -2.64 -7.88
CA PRO A 668 12.95 -1.53 -7.16
C PRO A 668 14.48 -1.65 -7.20
N PRO A 669 15.23 -0.54 -7.10
CA PRO A 669 14.76 0.81 -6.75
C PRO A 669 14.43 1.70 -7.95
N THR A 670 14.40 1.14 -9.17
CA THR A 670 14.20 1.94 -10.40
C THR A 670 12.75 2.00 -10.86
N ASP A 671 11.87 1.23 -10.21
CA ASP A 671 10.47 1.04 -10.58
C ASP A 671 10.31 0.69 -12.07
N THR A 672 11.25 -0.08 -12.60
CA THR A 672 11.39 -0.42 -14.01
C THR A 672 11.84 -1.86 -14.16
N GLY A 673 11.05 -2.68 -14.86
CA GLY A 673 11.27 -4.13 -14.85
C GLY A 673 10.65 -4.86 -16.04
N THR A 674 10.32 -6.13 -15.84
CA THR A 674 9.55 -6.96 -16.80
C THR A 674 8.52 -7.73 -15.99
N GLY A 675 7.23 -7.43 -16.14
CA GLY A 675 6.17 -8.17 -15.47
C GLY A 675 6.15 -9.62 -15.94
N HIS A 676 5.95 -10.54 -15.01
CA HIS A 676 5.98 -11.99 -15.27
C HIS A 676 4.58 -12.62 -15.22
N LEU A 677 4.50 -13.96 -15.31
CA LEU A 677 3.23 -14.67 -15.27
C LEU A 677 2.64 -14.64 -13.86
N TRP A 678 1.34 -14.33 -13.74
CA TRP A 678 0.62 -14.32 -12.48
C TRP A 678 -0.16 -15.63 -12.30
N PRO A 679 0.19 -16.52 -11.34
CA PRO A 679 -0.53 -17.77 -11.13
C PRO A 679 -2.03 -17.57 -10.88
N VAL A 680 -2.42 -16.49 -10.21
CA VAL A 680 -3.82 -16.14 -9.98
C VAL A 680 -4.62 -16.01 -11.29
N LEU A 681 -4.01 -15.53 -12.37
CA LEU A 681 -4.67 -15.35 -13.67
C LEU A 681 -4.88 -16.68 -14.42
N SER A 682 -4.01 -17.67 -14.21
CA SER A 682 -4.33 -19.05 -14.60
C SER A 682 -5.56 -19.55 -13.87
N GLY A 683 -5.74 -19.14 -12.61
CA GLY A 683 -6.93 -19.44 -11.81
C GLY A 683 -8.19 -18.77 -12.33
N GLU A 684 -8.14 -17.47 -12.64
CA GLU A 684 -9.26 -16.74 -13.25
C GLU A 684 -9.68 -17.39 -14.60
N ARG A 685 -8.69 -17.76 -15.43
CA ARG A 685 -8.94 -18.48 -16.68
C ARG A 685 -9.55 -19.86 -16.45
N ALA A 686 -9.14 -20.56 -15.40
CA ALA A 686 -9.69 -21.85 -15.01
C ALA A 686 -11.15 -21.74 -14.56
N GLU A 687 -11.55 -20.64 -13.93
CA GLU A 687 -12.96 -20.41 -13.57
C GLU A 687 -13.84 -20.16 -14.81
N SER A 688 -13.31 -19.55 -15.87
CA SER A 688 -13.96 -19.51 -17.18
C SER A 688 -14.13 -20.93 -17.75
N ASP A 689 -13.09 -21.78 -17.69
CA ASP A 689 -13.17 -23.19 -18.10
C ASP A 689 -14.23 -23.97 -17.29
N VAL A 690 -14.30 -23.76 -15.98
CA VAL A 690 -15.35 -24.37 -15.14
C VAL A 690 -16.73 -23.90 -15.58
N ALA A 691 -16.92 -22.61 -15.86
CA ALA A 691 -18.19 -22.06 -16.34
C ALA A 691 -18.60 -22.64 -17.70
N GLU A 692 -17.64 -22.98 -18.58
CA GLU A 692 -17.86 -23.67 -19.85
C GLU A 692 -18.16 -25.17 -19.69
N GLY A 693 -17.88 -25.74 -18.51
CA GLY A 693 -17.90 -27.17 -18.27
C GLY A 693 -16.62 -27.91 -18.73
N ASN A 694 -15.56 -27.17 -19.08
CA ASN A 694 -14.23 -27.68 -19.42
C ASN A 694 -13.40 -27.99 -18.15
N ILE A 695 -13.86 -28.95 -17.34
CA ILE A 695 -13.21 -29.29 -16.07
C ILE A 695 -11.77 -29.77 -16.24
N ALA A 696 -11.44 -30.42 -17.37
CA ALA A 696 -10.08 -30.86 -17.66
C ALA A 696 -9.12 -29.68 -17.92
N GLY A 697 -9.58 -28.63 -18.62
CA GLY A 697 -8.81 -27.39 -18.80
C GLY A 697 -8.57 -26.68 -17.47
N ALA A 698 -9.62 -26.54 -16.66
CA ALA A 698 -9.53 -25.95 -15.33
C ALA A 698 -8.55 -26.71 -14.41
N GLU A 699 -8.57 -28.04 -14.43
CA GLU A 699 -7.61 -28.86 -13.69
C GLU A 699 -6.17 -28.66 -14.16
N SER A 700 -5.95 -28.57 -15.48
CA SER A 700 -4.61 -28.30 -16.05
C SER A 700 -4.05 -26.94 -15.60
N LEU A 701 -4.91 -25.92 -15.53
CA LEU A 701 -4.52 -24.60 -15.05
C LEU A 701 -4.32 -24.59 -13.53
N LEU A 702 -5.17 -25.27 -12.75
CA LEU A 702 -4.94 -25.50 -11.32
C LEU A 702 -3.58 -26.16 -11.04
N GLN A 703 -3.21 -27.17 -11.83
CA GLN A 703 -1.90 -27.80 -11.71
C GLN A 703 -0.75 -26.84 -12.07
N SER A 704 -0.99 -25.90 -12.99
CA SER A 704 -0.02 -24.84 -13.31
C SER A 704 0.23 -23.94 -12.10
N ILE A 705 -0.82 -23.52 -11.38
CA ILE A 705 -0.72 -22.75 -10.12
C ILE A 705 0.13 -23.49 -9.08
N ILE A 706 -0.18 -24.78 -8.84
CA ILE A 706 0.57 -25.64 -7.92
C ILE A 706 2.05 -25.70 -8.31
N ASN A 707 2.34 -25.82 -9.60
CA ASN A 707 3.70 -25.94 -10.10
C ASN A 707 4.48 -24.62 -10.08
N PHE A 708 3.81 -23.47 -10.20
CA PHE A 708 4.41 -22.14 -10.11
C PHE A 708 4.80 -21.77 -8.67
N SER A 709 4.11 -22.34 -7.69
CA SER A 709 4.28 -22.06 -6.27
C SER A 709 5.72 -22.25 -5.77
N SER A 710 6.09 -21.48 -4.76
CA SER A 710 7.38 -21.57 -4.09
C SER A 710 7.35 -22.55 -2.90
N GLY A 711 8.52 -22.99 -2.46
CA GLY A 711 8.71 -23.75 -1.23
C GLY A 711 7.73 -24.90 -1.02
N VAL A 712 6.92 -24.82 0.04
CA VAL A 712 5.98 -25.87 0.45
C VAL A 712 4.64 -25.85 -0.31
N GLY A 713 4.47 -24.97 -1.30
CA GLY A 713 3.20 -24.72 -2.00
C GLY A 713 2.65 -23.31 -1.76
N LEU A 714 3.54 -22.34 -1.51
CA LEU A 714 3.15 -20.94 -1.36
C LEU A 714 2.94 -20.34 -2.75
N VAL A 715 1.68 -20.15 -3.14
CA VAL A 715 1.34 -19.57 -4.44
C VAL A 715 1.89 -18.13 -4.50
N SER A 716 2.82 -17.88 -5.43
CA SER A 716 3.44 -16.57 -5.60
C SER A 716 2.54 -15.62 -6.40
N GLU A 717 2.79 -14.33 -6.24
CA GLU A 717 2.23 -13.30 -7.11
C GLU A 717 2.71 -13.51 -8.56
N GLN A 718 4.01 -13.73 -8.76
CA GLN A 718 4.61 -13.92 -10.08
C GLN A 718 5.44 -15.20 -10.20
N ALA A 719 5.50 -15.75 -11.41
CA ALA A 719 6.32 -16.88 -11.80
C ALA A 719 7.14 -16.56 -13.06
N TRP A 720 8.42 -16.89 -13.01
CA TRP A 720 9.43 -16.62 -14.03
C TRP A 720 9.28 -17.55 -15.23
N GLU A 721 8.95 -17.01 -16.40
CA GLU A 721 8.76 -17.72 -17.67
C GLU A 721 10.00 -17.77 -18.56
N ASN A 722 11.04 -17.03 -18.18
CA ASN A 722 12.25 -16.92 -18.98
C ASN A 722 13.23 -18.06 -18.65
N ARG A 723 14.29 -18.18 -19.45
CA ARG A 723 15.37 -19.13 -19.19
C ARG A 723 15.88 -18.99 -17.75
N SER A 724 16.12 -20.12 -17.09
CA SER A 724 16.67 -20.13 -15.73
C SER A 724 17.94 -19.29 -15.62
N LEU A 725 18.00 -18.48 -14.57
CA LEU A 725 19.07 -17.55 -14.26
C LEU A 725 19.67 -17.90 -12.89
N ALA A 726 20.99 -17.99 -12.80
CA ALA A 726 21.64 -18.26 -11.53
C ALA A 726 21.54 -17.07 -10.57
N ALA A 727 21.62 -17.33 -9.27
CA ALA A 727 21.81 -16.27 -8.29
C ALA A 727 23.16 -15.58 -8.50
N SER A 728 23.21 -14.27 -8.24
CA SER A 728 24.45 -13.51 -8.22
C SER A 728 25.35 -13.98 -7.06
N PRO A 729 26.68 -13.82 -7.17
CA PRO A 729 27.59 -14.13 -6.07
C PRO A 729 27.20 -13.42 -4.77
N TYR A 730 27.40 -14.09 -3.63
CA TYR A 730 27.19 -13.48 -2.30
C TYR A 730 27.89 -12.13 -2.17
N GLY A 731 27.19 -11.13 -1.62
CA GLY A 731 27.69 -9.76 -1.45
C GLY A 731 27.61 -8.87 -2.70
N SER A 732 26.98 -9.35 -3.78
CA SER A 732 26.65 -8.51 -4.95
C SER A 732 25.68 -7.39 -4.57
N ASP A 733 25.71 -6.27 -5.31
CA ASP A 733 24.83 -5.13 -5.08
C ASP A 733 23.35 -5.53 -5.17
N PRO A 734 22.56 -5.42 -4.07
CA PRO A 734 21.19 -5.87 -4.06
C PRO A 734 20.28 -5.17 -5.07
N ALA A 735 20.63 -3.95 -5.51
CA ALA A 735 19.86 -3.22 -6.53
C ALA A 735 19.98 -3.83 -7.94
N THR A 736 20.94 -4.73 -8.16
CA THR A 736 21.18 -5.37 -9.48
C THR A 736 21.36 -6.89 -9.40
N ALA A 737 21.40 -7.46 -8.20
CA ALA A 737 21.65 -8.88 -7.99
C ALA A 737 20.44 -9.74 -8.35
N SER A 738 20.69 -10.81 -9.10
CA SER A 738 19.74 -11.90 -9.29
C SER A 738 19.64 -12.73 -8.01
N ILE A 739 18.41 -12.99 -7.56
CA ILE A 739 18.13 -13.95 -6.48
C ILE A 739 18.06 -15.41 -6.97
N GLY A 740 18.34 -15.64 -8.26
CA GLY A 740 18.19 -16.92 -8.92
C GLY A 740 16.74 -17.22 -9.30
N PHE A 741 16.54 -17.65 -10.54
CA PHE A 741 15.24 -17.92 -11.13
C PHE A 741 15.25 -19.24 -11.90
N THR A 742 14.16 -19.98 -11.82
CA THR A 742 13.95 -21.21 -12.59
C THR A 742 12.73 -21.04 -13.47
N ASP A 743 12.85 -21.44 -14.74
CA ASP A 743 11.75 -21.43 -15.69
C ASP A 743 10.53 -22.19 -15.15
N GLY A 744 9.39 -21.49 -15.08
CA GLY A 744 8.13 -21.93 -14.51
C GLY A 744 8.08 -21.94 -12.97
N LYS A 745 8.89 -21.15 -12.26
CA LYS A 745 8.88 -21.08 -10.79
C LYS A 745 8.78 -19.64 -10.29
N ALA A 746 8.39 -19.46 -9.03
CA ALA A 746 8.23 -18.15 -8.41
C ALA A 746 9.37 -17.15 -8.70
N ALA A 747 8.99 -15.95 -9.12
CA ALA A 747 9.88 -14.81 -9.38
C ALA A 747 10.28 -14.10 -8.06
N GLY A 748 10.75 -12.85 -8.11
CA GLY A 748 11.25 -12.11 -6.96
C GLY A 748 10.19 -11.30 -6.19
N SER A 749 8.95 -11.29 -6.68
CA SER A 749 7.82 -10.65 -6.01
C SER A 749 7.25 -11.49 -4.86
N ALA A 750 6.13 -11.07 -4.29
CA ALA A 750 5.58 -11.63 -3.06
C ALA A 750 5.22 -13.13 -3.20
N SER A 751 5.63 -13.94 -2.22
CA SER A 751 5.18 -15.32 -2.08
C SER A 751 5.10 -15.68 -0.60
N PRO A 752 3.92 -16.03 -0.05
CA PRO A 752 2.66 -16.23 -0.76
C PRO A 752 1.97 -14.91 -1.12
N LEU A 753 1.14 -14.89 -2.16
CA LEU A 753 0.11 -13.85 -2.32
C LEU A 753 -1.20 -14.36 -1.72
N THR A 754 -1.80 -13.63 -0.77
CA THR A 754 -3.05 -14.03 -0.09
C THR A 754 -4.19 -14.20 -1.11
N TRP A 755 -4.31 -13.29 -2.09
CA TRP A 755 -5.24 -13.43 -3.21
C TRP A 755 -5.04 -14.74 -3.99
N ALA A 756 -3.81 -15.05 -4.41
CA ALA A 756 -3.54 -16.27 -5.19
C ALA A 756 -3.80 -17.56 -4.39
N GLN A 757 -3.58 -17.54 -3.07
CA GLN A 757 -3.95 -18.66 -2.19
C GLN A 757 -5.47 -18.83 -2.09
N ALA A 758 -6.23 -17.73 -2.03
CA ALA A 758 -7.68 -17.81 -2.07
C ALA A 758 -8.18 -18.37 -3.40
N GLN A 759 -7.57 -17.97 -4.51
CA GLN A 759 -7.87 -18.49 -5.85
C GLN A 759 -7.63 -20.01 -5.94
N GLU A 760 -6.47 -20.51 -5.48
CA GLU A 760 -6.18 -21.95 -5.45
C GLU A 760 -7.24 -22.72 -4.63
N LEU A 761 -7.54 -22.24 -3.42
CA LEU A 761 -8.52 -22.84 -2.53
C LEU A 761 -9.90 -22.96 -3.20
N ARG A 762 -10.42 -21.85 -3.74
CA ARG A 762 -11.73 -21.82 -4.42
C ARG A 762 -11.73 -22.73 -5.64
N LEU A 763 -10.68 -22.66 -6.46
CA LEU A 763 -10.59 -23.43 -7.69
C LEU A 763 -10.55 -24.95 -7.43
N ILE A 764 -9.86 -25.40 -6.38
CA ILE A 764 -9.92 -26.80 -5.94
C ILE A 764 -11.38 -27.23 -5.70
N LEU A 765 -12.16 -26.41 -4.98
CA LEU A 765 -13.58 -26.69 -4.74
C LEU A 765 -14.41 -26.61 -6.05
N SER A 766 -14.14 -25.64 -6.91
CA SER A 766 -14.85 -25.45 -8.19
C SER A 766 -14.64 -26.63 -9.14
N VAL A 767 -13.40 -27.12 -9.30
CA VAL A 767 -13.08 -28.32 -10.09
C VAL A 767 -13.76 -29.56 -9.52
N GLY A 768 -13.77 -29.71 -8.20
CA GLY A 768 -14.40 -30.87 -7.55
C GLY A 768 -15.92 -30.87 -7.59
N THR A 769 -16.57 -29.69 -7.66
CA THR A 769 -18.03 -29.56 -7.76
C THR A 769 -18.54 -29.42 -9.20
N GLY A 770 -17.68 -29.05 -10.13
CA GLY A 770 -18.02 -28.78 -11.53
C GLY A 770 -18.69 -27.42 -11.76
N SER A 771 -18.57 -26.48 -10.83
CA SER A 771 -19.13 -25.13 -10.92
C SER A 771 -18.37 -24.15 -10.04
N ASN A 772 -18.25 -22.89 -10.43
CA ASN A 772 -17.63 -21.86 -9.61
C ASN A 772 -18.38 -21.68 -8.27
N VAL A 773 -17.64 -21.69 -7.16
CA VAL A 773 -18.21 -21.71 -5.81
C VAL A 773 -18.53 -20.33 -5.23
N ASP A 774 -18.02 -19.26 -5.85
CA ASP A 774 -18.08 -17.88 -5.39
C ASP A 774 -18.93 -16.96 -6.30
N THR A 775 -19.40 -17.43 -7.46
CA THR A 775 -20.29 -16.66 -8.35
C THR A 775 -21.57 -16.20 -7.62
N PRO A 776 -21.81 -14.88 -7.51
CA PRO A 776 -22.96 -14.37 -6.77
C PRO A 776 -24.29 -14.78 -7.42
N ALA A 777 -25.16 -15.41 -6.63
CA ALA A 777 -26.46 -15.87 -7.12
C ALA A 777 -27.40 -14.70 -7.52
N LEU A 778 -27.22 -13.52 -6.91
CA LEU A 778 -28.08 -12.35 -7.12
C LEU A 778 -27.91 -11.72 -8.50
N THR A 779 -26.67 -11.55 -8.95
CA THR A 779 -26.29 -11.03 -10.28
C THR A 779 -26.63 -12.05 -11.34
N THR A 780 -26.25 -13.32 -11.13
CA THR A 780 -26.57 -14.43 -12.05
C THR A 780 -28.08 -14.54 -12.30
N LYS A 781 -28.89 -14.40 -11.25
CA LYS A 781 -30.35 -14.41 -11.37
C LYS A 781 -30.84 -13.23 -12.22
N ARG A 782 -30.24 -12.05 -12.07
CA ARG A 782 -30.67 -10.83 -12.74
C ARG A 782 -30.24 -10.77 -14.19
N TYR A 783 -28.97 -11.03 -14.48
CA TYR A 783 -28.36 -10.72 -15.78
C TYR A 783 -28.21 -11.94 -16.68
N VAL A 784 -27.88 -13.11 -16.12
CA VAL A 784 -27.67 -14.33 -16.90
C VAL A 784 -28.97 -15.13 -17.06
N LYS A 785 -29.64 -15.48 -15.95
CA LYS A 785 -30.89 -16.26 -15.98
C LYS A 785 -32.12 -15.41 -16.35
N GLY A 786 -32.10 -14.13 -15.97
CA GLY A 786 -33.16 -13.18 -16.29
C GLY A 786 -33.05 -12.59 -17.70
N GLY A 787 -31.87 -12.67 -18.32
CA GLY A 787 -31.53 -11.93 -19.53
C GLY A 787 -31.19 -10.47 -19.23
N ALA A 788 -30.66 -9.76 -20.24
CA ALA A 788 -30.30 -8.36 -20.12
C ALA A 788 -31.55 -7.51 -19.74
N PRO A 789 -31.45 -6.63 -18.72
CA PRO A 789 -32.56 -5.79 -18.29
C PRO A 789 -32.98 -4.84 -19.42
N GLY A 790 -34.29 -4.62 -19.59
CA GLY A 790 -34.79 -3.70 -20.60
C GLY A 790 -34.48 -2.23 -20.27
N ALA A 791 -34.26 -1.41 -21.30
CA ALA A 791 -33.99 0.01 -21.13
C ALA A 791 -35.28 0.86 -21.17
N LEU A 792 -35.36 1.88 -20.31
CA LEU A 792 -36.34 2.96 -20.38
C LEU A 792 -35.64 4.25 -20.80
N PRO A 793 -36.21 5.07 -21.70
CA PRO A 793 -35.66 6.39 -21.99
C PRO A 793 -35.74 7.25 -20.73
N VAL A 794 -34.65 7.89 -20.35
CA VAL A 794 -34.59 8.91 -19.30
C VAL A 794 -33.75 10.06 -19.85
N SER A 795 -34.25 11.28 -19.73
CA SER A 795 -33.51 12.48 -20.06
C SER A 795 -33.61 13.50 -18.95
N ILE A 796 -32.57 14.33 -18.82
CA ILE A 796 -32.53 15.50 -17.95
C ILE A 796 -32.45 16.73 -18.87
N ALA A 797 -33.44 17.61 -18.77
CA ALA A 797 -33.55 18.80 -19.61
C ALA A 797 -33.02 20.06 -18.93
N THR A 798 -33.15 20.16 -17.60
CA THR A 798 -32.63 21.27 -16.80
C THR A 798 -32.34 20.78 -15.39
N PRO A 799 -31.21 21.15 -14.77
CA PRO A 799 -30.10 21.91 -15.35
C PRO A 799 -29.35 21.14 -16.45
N ALA A 800 -28.53 21.84 -17.22
CA ALA A 800 -27.63 21.20 -18.19
C ALA A 800 -26.44 20.55 -17.47
N ASN A 801 -25.81 19.55 -18.10
CA ASN A 801 -24.54 19.02 -17.61
C ASN A 801 -23.47 20.12 -17.62
N GLY A 802 -22.70 20.22 -16.54
CA GLY A 802 -21.70 21.28 -16.33
C GLY A 802 -22.29 22.64 -15.95
N ALA A 803 -23.58 22.72 -15.58
CA ALA A 803 -24.17 23.99 -15.17
C ALA A 803 -23.55 24.49 -13.86
N LEU A 804 -23.19 25.77 -13.83
CA LEU A 804 -22.81 26.50 -12.63
C LEU A 804 -24.05 27.06 -11.94
N LEU A 805 -24.15 26.82 -10.63
CA LEU A 805 -25.25 27.22 -9.77
C LEU A 805 -24.70 28.05 -8.60
N ALA A 806 -25.57 28.88 -8.04
CA ALA A 806 -25.28 29.70 -6.84
C ALA A 806 -26.40 29.56 -5.80
N SER A 807 -27.06 28.41 -5.78
CA SER A 807 -28.21 28.12 -4.92
C SER A 807 -28.11 26.72 -4.33
N ALA A 808 -28.53 26.57 -3.07
CA ALA A 808 -28.54 25.30 -2.34
C ALA A 808 -29.54 24.27 -2.88
N SER A 809 -30.30 24.60 -3.92
CA SER A 809 -31.19 23.69 -4.63
C SER A 809 -31.42 24.14 -6.07
N THR A 810 -31.86 23.20 -6.92
CA THR A 810 -32.26 23.47 -8.29
C THR A 810 -33.51 22.68 -8.67
N THR A 811 -34.27 23.18 -9.65
CA THR A 811 -35.42 22.45 -10.20
C THR A 811 -34.95 21.56 -11.34
N LEU A 812 -35.00 20.25 -11.12
CA LEU A 812 -34.73 19.24 -12.11
C LEU A 812 -35.99 19.00 -12.96
N THR A 813 -35.84 18.98 -14.28
CA THR A 813 -36.92 18.60 -15.22
C THR A 813 -36.39 17.63 -16.26
N GLY A 814 -37.26 16.76 -16.76
CA GLY A 814 -36.88 15.79 -17.78
C GLY A 814 -38.06 14.95 -18.27
N THR A 815 -37.75 13.91 -19.05
CA THR A 815 -38.76 12.98 -19.58
C THR A 815 -38.36 11.53 -19.38
N THR A 816 -39.35 10.66 -19.23
CA THR A 816 -39.21 9.21 -19.26
C THR A 816 -40.51 8.54 -19.72
N THR A 817 -40.61 7.21 -19.61
CA THR A 817 -41.83 6.46 -19.91
C THR A 817 -43.01 6.95 -19.07
N PRO A 818 -44.20 7.20 -19.66
CA PRO A 818 -45.37 7.66 -18.92
C PRO A 818 -45.68 6.78 -17.71
N LYS A 819 -45.94 7.43 -16.56
CA LYS A 819 -46.22 6.78 -15.27
C LYS A 819 -45.09 5.92 -14.70
N ALA A 820 -43.88 5.98 -15.24
CA ALA A 820 -42.72 5.35 -14.60
C ALA A 820 -42.47 6.01 -13.24
N LYS A 821 -42.02 5.20 -12.27
CA LYS A 821 -41.46 5.73 -11.02
C LYS A 821 -40.11 6.36 -11.36
N VAL A 822 -39.87 7.57 -10.88
CA VAL A 822 -38.60 8.28 -11.06
C VAL A 822 -37.96 8.42 -9.69
N THR A 823 -36.71 8.01 -9.55
CA THR A 823 -35.90 8.25 -8.35
C THR A 823 -34.72 9.13 -8.75
N ILE A 824 -34.46 10.15 -7.94
CA ILE A 824 -33.42 11.14 -8.20
C ILE A 824 -32.50 11.16 -6.99
N ALA A 825 -31.20 10.97 -7.23
CA ALA A 825 -30.15 11.14 -6.26
C ALA A 825 -29.36 12.41 -6.58
N ALA A 826 -29.12 13.24 -5.57
CA ALA A 826 -28.16 14.34 -5.62
C ALA A 826 -27.05 14.03 -4.62
N ALA A 827 -25.84 13.79 -5.14
CA ALA A 827 -24.67 13.41 -4.37
C ALA A 827 -23.58 14.47 -4.52
N ASP A 828 -23.07 14.94 -3.40
CA ASP A 828 -21.94 15.86 -3.32
C ASP A 828 -20.63 15.08 -3.46
N THR A 829 -19.91 15.31 -4.54
CA THR A 829 -18.62 14.64 -4.81
C THR A 829 -17.42 15.47 -4.38
N THR A 830 -17.64 16.67 -3.82
CA THR A 830 -16.58 17.55 -3.31
C THR A 830 -16.40 17.39 -1.80
N THR A 831 -17.47 17.53 -1.03
CA THR A 831 -17.39 17.47 0.45
C THR A 831 -17.64 16.06 1.00
N GLY A 832 -18.23 15.17 0.18
CA GLY A 832 -18.65 13.84 0.63
C GLY A 832 -19.90 13.87 1.52
N ALA A 833 -20.67 14.96 1.50
CA ALA A 833 -21.94 15.04 2.20
C ALA A 833 -22.91 13.93 1.75
N THR A 834 -23.75 13.48 2.70
CA THR A 834 -24.69 12.38 2.43
C THR A 834 -25.62 12.69 1.26
N ALA A 835 -25.68 11.78 0.28
CA ALA A 835 -26.54 11.94 -0.87
C ALA A 835 -28.03 12.01 -0.47
N THR A 836 -28.76 12.92 -1.12
CA THR A 836 -30.21 13.04 -0.97
C THR A 836 -30.90 12.26 -2.08
N VAL A 837 -31.86 11.42 -1.70
CA VAL A 837 -32.63 10.61 -2.65
C VAL A 837 -34.12 10.95 -2.52
N ILE A 838 -34.75 11.33 -3.63
CA ILE A 838 -36.18 11.64 -3.71
C ILE A 838 -36.85 10.81 -4.81
N SER A 839 -38.15 10.57 -4.68
CA SER A 839 -38.93 9.89 -5.72
C SER A 839 -40.13 10.72 -6.18
N THR A 840 -40.42 10.64 -7.48
CA THR A 840 -41.62 11.19 -8.11
C THR A 840 -42.19 10.19 -9.13
N THR A 841 -43.22 10.56 -9.87
CA THR A 841 -43.80 9.73 -10.94
C THR A 841 -43.95 10.57 -12.19
N ALA A 842 -43.54 10.04 -13.33
CA ALA A 842 -43.70 10.71 -14.60
C ALA A 842 -45.19 10.90 -14.94
N GLY A 843 -45.52 12.06 -15.49
CA GLY A 843 -46.85 12.40 -15.96
C GLY A 843 -47.35 11.46 -17.07
N LYS A 844 -48.60 11.67 -17.50
CA LYS A 844 -49.19 10.91 -18.62
C LYS A 844 -48.48 11.18 -19.95
N ASP A 845 -47.82 12.33 -20.06
CA ASP A 845 -47.00 12.76 -21.19
C ASP A 845 -45.52 12.36 -21.03
N GLY A 846 -45.15 11.67 -19.94
CA GLY A 846 -43.78 11.25 -19.65
C GLY A 846 -42.91 12.30 -18.97
N THR A 847 -43.42 13.51 -18.73
CA THR A 847 -42.64 14.58 -18.08
C THR A 847 -42.51 14.35 -16.57
N TYR A 848 -41.38 14.76 -15.98
CA TYR A 848 -41.20 14.80 -14.54
C TYR A 848 -40.50 16.09 -14.10
N SER A 849 -40.76 16.51 -12.88
CA SER A 849 -40.09 17.65 -12.25
C SER A 849 -39.95 17.40 -10.74
N ALA A 850 -38.80 17.79 -10.18
CA ALA A 850 -38.55 17.76 -8.76
C ALA A 850 -37.50 18.81 -8.37
N THR A 851 -37.61 19.36 -7.17
CA THR A 851 -36.55 20.20 -6.59
C THR A 851 -35.55 19.30 -5.87
N VAL A 852 -34.27 19.43 -6.21
CA VAL A 852 -33.17 18.68 -5.60
C VAL A 852 -32.21 19.63 -4.89
N PRO A 853 -31.66 19.24 -3.72
CA PRO A 853 -30.59 19.99 -3.09
C PRO A 853 -29.32 19.90 -3.93
N VAL A 854 -28.49 20.94 -3.84
CA VAL A 854 -27.16 21.01 -4.46
C VAL A 854 -26.21 21.60 -3.42
N SER A 855 -25.31 20.77 -2.90
CA SER A 855 -24.30 21.19 -1.92
C SER A 855 -23.20 22.01 -2.59
N PHE A 856 -22.33 22.64 -1.81
CA PHE A 856 -21.16 23.34 -2.35
C PHE A 856 -20.22 22.38 -3.12
N GLY A 857 -19.68 22.85 -4.25
CA GLY A 857 -18.79 22.07 -5.10
C GLY A 857 -19.51 21.30 -6.21
N SER A 858 -18.89 20.21 -6.64
CA SER A 858 -19.40 19.31 -7.68
C SER A 858 -20.47 18.38 -7.12
N ASN A 859 -21.59 18.28 -7.83
CA ASN A 859 -22.72 17.44 -7.45
C ASN A 859 -23.12 16.56 -8.63
N ALA A 860 -23.09 15.24 -8.43
CA ALA A 860 -23.67 14.27 -9.36
C ALA A 860 -25.18 14.17 -9.11
N ILE A 861 -25.98 14.50 -10.13
CA ILE A 861 -27.43 14.31 -10.11
C ILE A 861 -27.78 13.12 -10.99
N THR A 862 -28.10 11.99 -10.35
CA THR A 862 -28.51 10.75 -11.01
C THR A 862 -30.01 10.61 -11.02
N VAL A 863 -30.61 10.43 -12.19
CA VAL A 863 -32.03 10.11 -12.37
C VAL A 863 -32.17 8.70 -12.88
N VAL A 864 -32.94 7.90 -12.16
CA VAL A 864 -33.34 6.58 -12.61
C VAL A 864 -34.85 6.48 -12.77
N ALA A 865 -35.28 5.60 -13.66
CA ALA A 865 -36.69 5.28 -13.84
C ALA A 865 -36.93 3.77 -13.80
N SER A 866 -38.11 3.36 -13.31
CA SER A 866 -38.55 1.97 -13.35
C SER A 866 -40.06 1.84 -13.61
N THR A 867 -40.46 0.73 -14.21
CA THR A 867 -41.88 0.37 -14.43
C THR A 867 -42.32 -0.75 -13.49
N SER A 868 -43.63 -1.01 -13.42
CA SER A 868 -44.18 -2.12 -12.63
C SER A 868 -43.57 -3.45 -13.05
N GLY A 869 -42.88 -4.14 -12.13
CA GLY A 869 -42.15 -5.39 -12.39
C GLY A 869 -40.63 -5.26 -12.29
N GLY A 870 -40.06 -4.04 -12.35
CA GLY A 870 -38.69 -3.74 -11.93
C GLY A 870 -37.54 -4.32 -12.77
N HIS A 871 -37.83 -5.02 -13.87
CA HIS A 871 -36.81 -5.56 -14.77
C HIS A 871 -36.36 -4.55 -15.83
N ASN A 872 -37.22 -3.57 -16.17
CA ASN A 872 -36.85 -2.49 -17.09
C ASN A 872 -36.52 -1.22 -16.29
N THR A 873 -35.33 -0.67 -16.54
CA THR A 873 -34.79 0.50 -15.84
C THR A 873 -34.26 1.52 -16.84
N GLY A 874 -34.24 2.79 -16.44
CA GLY A 874 -33.61 3.86 -17.19
C GLY A 874 -32.67 4.64 -16.28
N TYR A 875 -31.68 5.30 -16.88
CA TYR A 875 -30.61 6.01 -16.21
C TYR A 875 -30.24 7.27 -16.99
N ALA A 876 -29.97 8.35 -16.28
CA ALA A 876 -29.29 9.54 -16.79
C ALA A 876 -28.57 10.21 -15.63
N GLN A 877 -27.41 10.80 -15.89
CA GLN A 877 -26.67 11.54 -14.88
C GLN A 877 -26.11 12.82 -15.50
N ILE A 878 -26.06 13.87 -14.70
CA ILE A 878 -25.35 15.10 -15.00
C ILE A 878 -24.54 15.52 -13.78
N THR A 879 -23.49 16.29 -14.01
CA THR A 879 -22.75 17.00 -12.98
C THR A 879 -23.13 18.47 -13.01
N VAL A 880 -23.37 19.06 -11.85
CA VAL A 880 -23.52 20.50 -11.68
C VAL A 880 -22.55 21.00 -10.62
N THR A 881 -22.08 22.23 -10.78
CA THR A 881 -21.19 22.87 -9.82
C THR A 881 -21.97 23.94 -9.07
N ASN A 882 -21.85 23.99 -7.75
CA ASN A 882 -22.38 25.09 -6.94
C ASN A 882 -21.23 25.82 -6.26
N GLU A 883 -20.99 27.07 -6.63
CA GLU A 883 -19.91 27.86 -6.01
C GLU A 883 -20.21 28.31 -4.58
N GLY A 884 -21.38 27.97 -4.05
CA GLY A 884 -21.88 28.59 -2.83
C GLY A 884 -22.40 29.99 -3.10
N GLY A 885 -23.09 30.54 -2.12
CA GLY A 885 -23.78 31.81 -2.26
C GLY A 885 -24.45 32.23 -0.98
N GLY A 886 -25.47 33.09 -1.09
CA GLY A 886 -26.21 33.60 0.05
C GLY A 886 -26.03 35.10 0.23
N THR A 887 -26.16 35.56 1.47
CA THR A 887 -26.03 36.98 1.81
C THR A 887 -24.56 37.37 1.78
N SER A 888 -24.21 38.41 1.03
CA SER A 888 -22.87 39.00 1.10
C SER A 888 -22.72 39.78 2.40
N VAL A 889 -21.75 39.36 3.21
CA VAL A 889 -21.36 39.99 4.47
C VAL A 889 -20.22 41.00 4.23
N LEU A 890 -19.31 40.67 3.32
CA LEU A 890 -18.22 41.53 2.87
C LEU A 890 -18.03 41.38 1.36
N ASP A 891 -17.71 42.48 0.70
CA ASP A 891 -17.43 42.54 -0.74
C ASP A 891 -16.45 43.67 -1.02
N VAL A 892 -15.20 43.31 -1.29
CA VAL A 892 -14.09 44.24 -1.51
C VAL A 892 -13.53 43.99 -2.90
N THR A 893 -13.37 45.06 -3.67
CA THR A 893 -12.69 45.02 -4.97
C THR A 893 -11.21 45.31 -4.79
N ASP A 894 -10.40 44.67 -5.62
CA ASP A 894 -8.95 44.83 -5.61
C ASP A 894 -8.46 45.31 -7.00
N PRO A 895 -7.44 46.19 -7.09
CA PRO A 895 -7.02 46.77 -8.36
C PRO A 895 -6.33 45.76 -9.28
N ALA A 896 -6.92 45.44 -10.43
CA ALA A 896 -6.26 44.55 -11.40
C ALA A 896 -4.84 45.05 -11.82
N GLY A 897 -3.91 44.11 -11.94
CA GLY A 897 -2.53 44.32 -12.40
C GLY A 897 -1.55 44.78 -11.30
N ASP A 898 -1.87 44.56 -10.03
CA ASP A 898 -1.00 44.80 -8.88
C ASP A 898 -0.39 43.52 -8.27
N ASP A 899 -0.42 42.42 -9.01
CA ASP A 899 0.26 41.13 -8.79
C ASP A 899 1.80 41.20 -8.86
N ASN A 900 2.37 42.28 -8.35
CA ASN A 900 3.77 42.61 -8.34
C ASN A 900 4.24 43.05 -6.93
N GLY A 901 3.51 42.63 -5.90
CA GLY A 901 3.80 42.85 -4.49
C GLY A 901 4.03 44.33 -4.16
N PRO A 902 5.24 44.74 -3.72
CA PRO A 902 5.56 46.14 -3.45
C PRO A 902 5.69 47.03 -4.71
N GLY A 903 5.18 46.60 -5.87
CA GLY A 903 5.27 47.32 -7.15
C GLY A 903 6.41 46.89 -8.06
N THR A 904 7.23 45.90 -7.68
CA THR A 904 8.44 45.52 -8.44
C THR A 904 8.56 44.05 -8.78
N TYR A 905 7.81 43.17 -8.12
CA TYR A 905 7.98 41.73 -8.31
C TYR A 905 7.69 41.32 -9.74
N GLN A 906 8.33 40.23 -10.16
CA GLN A 906 8.22 39.68 -11.50
C GLN A 906 7.85 38.20 -11.42
N TYR A 907 6.95 37.80 -12.31
CA TYR A 907 6.59 36.40 -12.50
C TYR A 907 7.80 35.54 -12.88
N PRO A 908 7.78 34.23 -12.58
CA PRO A 908 8.77 33.32 -13.12
C PRO A 908 8.73 33.31 -14.66
N THR A 909 9.87 33.05 -15.30
CA THR A 909 10.00 33.14 -16.77
C THR A 909 9.39 31.97 -17.52
N SER A 910 9.08 30.86 -16.84
CA SER A 910 8.42 29.71 -17.45
C SER A 910 7.02 30.07 -17.94
N SER A 911 6.66 29.60 -19.13
CA SER A 911 5.32 29.75 -19.70
C SER A 911 4.22 29.02 -18.92
N ALA A 912 4.59 28.21 -17.92
CA ALA A 912 3.63 27.61 -17.00
C ALA A 912 2.88 28.66 -16.14
N PHE A 913 3.47 29.84 -15.91
CA PHE A 913 2.86 30.91 -15.11
C PHE A 913 2.25 31.95 -16.03
N THR A 914 0.93 31.92 -16.16
CA THR A 914 0.19 32.86 -17.00
C THR A 914 0.05 34.20 -16.26
N PRO A 915 0.26 35.36 -16.90
CA PRO A 915 0.02 36.66 -16.27
C PRO A 915 -1.40 36.79 -15.69
N GLY A 916 -1.52 37.41 -14.52
CA GLY A 916 -2.77 37.51 -13.76
C GLY A 916 -3.11 36.29 -12.91
N SER A 917 -2.27 35.24 -12.89
CA SER A 917 -2.48 34.07 -12.03
C SER A 917 -2.27 34.35 -10.53
N PHE A 918 -1.65 35.46 -10.19
CA PHE A 918 -1.44 35.93 -8.82
C PHE A 918 -2.10 37.31 -8.57
N ASP A 919 -3.05 37.71 -9.42
CA ASP A 919 -3.73 39.01 -9.40
C ASP A 919 -5.14 38.85 -8.83
N LEU A 920 -5.32 39.24 -7.58
CA LEU A 920 -6.59 39.34 -6.90
C LEU A 920 -7.36 40.54 -7.47
N THR A 921 -8.63 40.34 -7.74
CA THR A 921 -9.51 41.42 -8.26
C THR A 921 -10.73 41.65 -7.39
N ARG A 922 -11.02 40.70 -6.50
CA ARG A 922 -12.15 40.76 -5.58
C ARG A 922 -12.00 39.76 -4.44
N TYR A 923 -12.48 40.14 -3.27
CA TYR A 923 -12.71 39.24 -2.15
C TYR A 923 -14.12 39.40 -1.59
N GLN A 924 -14.80 38.27 -1.35
CA GLN A 924 -16.14 38.23 -0.81
C GLN A 924 -16.23 37.27 0.37
N VAL A 925 -17.04 37.66 1.36
CA VAL A 925 -17.51 36.77 2.42
C VAL A 925 -19.00 36.64 2.27
N LEU A 926 -19.46 35.42 1.97
CA LEU A 926 -20.88 35.09 1.76
C LEU A 926 -21.34 34.14 2.86
N SER A 927 -22.63 34.14 3.18
CA SER A 927 -23.24 33.21 4.12
C SER A 927 -24.62 32.77 3.66
N ASP A 928 -24.87 31.46 3.66
CA ASP A 928 -26.20 30.88 3.48
C ASP A 928 -26.84 30.42 4.81
N GLY A 929 -26.17 30.72 5.94
CA GLY A 929 -26.56 30.32 7.29
C GLY A 929 -26.16 28.89 7.68
N SER A 930 -25.61 28.10 6.75
CA SER A 930 -25.00 26.79 7.02
C SER A 930 -23.49 26.83 6.82
N PHE A 931 -23.04 27.47 5.74
CA PHE A 931 -21.65 27.70 5.41
C PHE A 931 -21.37 29.20 5.26
N ALA A 932 -20.19 29.58 5.73
CA ALA A 932 -19.53 30.81 5.30
C ALA A 932 -18.63 30.48 4.11
N TYR A 933 -18.70 31.31 3.07
CA TYR A 933 -17.88 31.18 1.87
C TYR A 933 -16.90 32.34 1.79
N LEU A 934 -15.60 32.03 1.79
CA LEU A 934 -14.53 32.98 1.55
C LEU A 934 -14.12 32.83 0.09
N ARG A 935 -14.46 33.82 -0.74
CA ARG A 935 -14.27 33.76 -2.19
C ARG A 935 -13.29 34.81 -2.65
N VAL A 936 -12.25 34.40 -3.36
CA VAL A 936 -11.38 35.30 -4.13
C VAL A 936 -11.70 35.19 -5.62
N THR A 937 -11.57 36.28 -6.35
CA THR A 937 -11.60 36.30 -7.82
C THR A 937 -10.25 36.75 -8.34
N LEU A 938 -9.72 36.00 -9.31
CA LEU A 938 -8.42 36.28 -9.93
C LEU A 938 -8.59 36.91 -11.31
N ALA A 939 -7.61 37.68 -11.77
CA ALA A 939 -7.58 38.16 -13.15
C ALA A 939 -7.46 37.00 -14.14
N THR A 940 -6.69 35.97 -13.80
CA THR A 940 -6.54 34.74 -14.57
C THR A 940 -6.51 33.52 -13.64
N LEU A 941 -7.41 32.54 -13.86
CA LEU A 941 -7.34 31.24 -13.22
C LEU A 941 -7.31 30.17 -14.31
N VAL A 942 -6.19 29.48 -14.46
CA VAL A 942 -5.98 28.48 -15.52
C VAL A 942 -5.18 27.30 -14.97
N PRO A 943 -5.42 26.08 -15.49
CA PRO A 943 -4.66 24.91 -15.06
C PRO A 943 -3.16 25.11 -15.15
N THR A 944 -2.48 24.95 -14.01
CA THR A 944 -1.03 25.00 -13.85
C THR A 944 -0.57 23.68 -13.26
N PHE A 945 0.39 23.01 -13.92
CA PHE A 945 0.84 21.65 -13.57
C PHE A 945 -0.31 20.62 -13.41
N GLY A 946 -1.38 20.78 -14.20
CA GLY A 946 -2.52 19.85 -14.22
C GLY A 946 -3.64 20.16 -13.22
N ASN A 947 -3.49 21.16 -12.34
CA ASN A 947 -4.57 21.62 -11.44
C ASN A 947 -4.95 23.09 -11.71
N LEU A 948 -6.24 23.41 -11.64
CA LEU A 948 -6.78 24.75 -11.89
C LEU A 948 -6.20 25.81 -10.94
N ASP A 949 -6.03 25.50 -9.65
CA ASP A 949 -5.38 26.35 -8.65
C ASP A 949 -3.94 25.88 -8.32
N GLY A 950 -3.28 25.21 -9.27
CA GLY A 950 -1.94 24.65 -9.08
C GLY A 950 -0.81 25.67 -8.97
N ALA A 951 -1.05 26.95 -9.27
CA ALA A 951 -0.04 27.99 -9.09
C ALA A 951 -0.17 28.67 -7.72
N GLN A 952 -1.38 28.73 -7.17
CA GLN A 952 -1.78 29.59 -6.06
C GLN A 952 -1.56 28.93 -4.70
N LEU A 953 -1.09 29.72 -3.74
CA LEU A 953 -1.09 29.42 -2.31
C LEU A 953 -1.79 30.57 -1.60
N LEU A 954 -3.05 30.34 -1.20
CA LEU A 954 -3.94 31.34 -0.64
C LEU A 954 -4.03 31.18 0.87
N ASP A 955 -3.66 32.20 1.64
CA ASP A 955 -3.93 32.30 3.07
C ASP A 955 -5.05 33.30 3.34
N VAL A 956 -5.98 32.93 4.21
CA VAL A 956 -6.96 33.84 4.81
C VAL A 956 -6.84 33.80 6.33
N TYR A 957 -6.40 34.90 6.91
CA TYR A 957 -6.29 35.11 8.36
C TYR A 957 -7.53 35.82 8.87
N VAL A 958 -8.22 35.20 9.83
CA VAL A 958 -9.55 35.63 10.28
C VAL A 958 -9.47 36.18 11.70
N HIS A 959 -9.77 37.48 11.82
CA HIS A 959 -9.96 38.19 13.08
C HIS A 959 -11.41 38.08 13.53
N VAL A 960 -11.63 37.41 14.66
CA VAL A 960 -12.94 37.35 15.32
C VAL A 960 -12.93 38.26 16.55
N PRO A 961 -13.81 39.28 16.64
CA PRO A 961 -13.86 40.20 17.77
C PRO A 961 -14.00 39.48 19.11
N GLY A 962 -13.07 39.76 20.03
CA GLY A 962 -13.08 39.21 21.39
C GLY A 962 -12.56 37.77 21.51
N ALA A 963 -12.09 37.14 20.41
CA ALA A 963 -11.46 35.83 20.47
C ALA A 963 -10.11 35.87 21.22
N SER A 964 -9.77 34.77 21.88
CA SER A 964 -8.49 34.56 22.56
C SER A 964 -8.19 33.06 22.64
N PRO A 965 -6.97 32.59 22.34
CA PRO A 965 -5.81 33.38 21.92
C PRO A 965 -5.91 33.91 20.48
N THR A 966 -5.07 34.89 20.15
CA THR A 966 -4.89 35.44 18.79
C THR A 966 -3.40 35.48 18.43
N SER A 967 -3.09 35.48 17.14
CA SER A 967 -1.73 35.58 16.60
C SER A 967 -1.62 36.69 15.56
N THR A 968 -0.41 37.23 15.38
CA THR A 968 -0.06 38.10 14.25
C THR A 968 0.92 37.40 13.30
N ALA A 969 1.33 36.17 13.60
CA ALA A 969 2.29 35.45 12.78
C ALA A 969 1.67 35.06 11.43
N ALA A 970 2.47 35.08 10.38
CA ALA A 970 2.16 34.34 9.17
C ALA A 970 2.19 32.83 9.45
N ALA A 971 1.66 32.04 8.52
CA ALA A 971 1.76 30.59 8.45
C ALA A 971 3.16 30.04 8.78
N PHE A 972 4.18 30.67 8.19
CA PHE A 972 5.58 30.37 8.40
C PHE A 972 6.35 31.68 8.50
N ALA A 973 7.30 31.77 9.44
CA ALA A 973 8.14 32.95 9.59
C ALA A 973 8.95 33.26 8.31
N SER A 974 9.28 32.25 7.52
CA SER A 974 10.01 32.39 6.23
C SER A 974 9.20 33.06 5.12
N ARG A 975 7.90 33.34 5.32
CA ARG A 975 7.09 34.15 4.40
C ARG A 975 7.37 35.65 4.53
N ASN A 976 8.11 36.07 5.55
CA ASN A 976 8.63 37.43 5.76
C ASN A 976 7.56 38.55 5.82
N TYR A 977 6.37 38.24 6.31
CA TYR A 977 5.36 39.23 6.69
C TYR A 977 4.69 38.84 8.02
N GLN A 978 3.97 39.76 8.61
CA GLN A 978 3.06 39.51 9.73
C GLN A 978 1.68 40.12 9.43
N ILE A 979 0.68 39.76 10.23
CA ILE A 979 -0.63 40.39 10.21
C ILE A 979 -0.62 41.57 11.18
N ALA A 980 -1.21 42.71 10.78
CA ALA A 980 -1.28 43.89 11.61
C ALA A 980 -2.01 43.60 12.93
N ALA A 981 -1.66 44.30 14.01
CA ALA A 981 -2.25 44.07 15.34
C ALA A 981 -3.77 44.25 15.37
N ALA A 982 -4.31 45.14 14.51
CA ALA A 982 -5.76 45.32 14.34
C ALA A 982 -6.46 44.11 13.71
N GLY A 983 -5.71 43.26 13.01
CA GLY A 983 -6.17 42.01 12.40
C GLY A 983 -5.64 40.76 13.08
N ALA A 984 -5.15 40.85 14.33
CA ALA A 984 -4.65 39.68 15.06
C ALA A 984 -5.69 38.55 15.00
N TRP A 985 -5.31 37.44 14.36
CA TRP A 985 -6.24 36.41 13.90
C TRP A 985 -6.40 35.31 14.95
N SER A 986 -7.60 34.75 15.03
CA SER A 986 -7.90 33.58 15.86
C SER A 986 -7.99 32.30 15.04
N GLN A 987 -8.21 32.41 13.74
CA GLN A 987 -8.27 31.29 12.79
C GLN A 987 -7.51 31.64 11.51
N ARG A 988 -6.92 30.63 10.86
CA ARG A 988 -6.27 30.74 9.55
C ARG A 988 -6.71 29.58 8.66
N VAL A 989 -7.02 29.89 7.41
CA VAL A 989 -7.24 28.89 6.36
C VAL A 989 -6.18 29.06 5.27
N GLU A 990 -5.51 27.97 4.88
CA GLU A 990 -4.53 27.93 3.79
C GLU A 990 -4.98 26.93 2.72
N VAL A 991 -4.89 27.32 1.45
CA VAL A 991 -5.42 26.58 0.29
C VAL A 991 -4.40 26.51 -0.84
N GLN A 992 -4.29 25.34 -1.49
CA GLN A 992 -3.47 25.10 -2.67
C GLN A 992 -4.01 23.89 -3.47
N GLY A 993 -3.63 23.79 -4.76
CA GLY A 993 -4.12 22.72 -5.65
C GLY A 993 -3.51 21.32 -5.47
N PHE A 994 -2.56 21.10 -4.56
CA PHE A 994 -1.89 19.79 -4.42
C PHE A 994 -1.96 19.19 -3.02
N ALA A 995 -2.70 19.82 -2.11
CA ALA A 995 -2.88 19.32 -0.75
C ALA A 995 -4.27 19.70 -0.22
N ALA A 996 -4.74 18.96 0.79
CA ALA A 996 -5.96 19.34 1.49
C ALA A 996 -5.81 20.72 2.16
N PRO A 997 -6.89 21.51 2.27
CA PRO A 997 -6.88 22.79 2.96
C PRO A 997 -6.46 22.65 4.43
N VAL A 998 -5.69 23.61 4.93
CA VAL A 998 -5.26 23.65 6.34
C VAL A 998 -6.09 24.70 7.06
N TRP A 999 -6.92 24.30 8.02
CA TRP A 999 -7.72 25.20 8.86
C TRP A 999 -7.37 25.05 10.34
N VAL A 1000 -6.73 26.08 10.90
CA VAL A 1000 -6.14 26.05 12.24
C VAL A 1000 -6.49 27.29 13.07
N ASP A 1001 -6.43 27.14 14.38
CA ASP A 1001 -6.52 28.22 15.35
C ASP A 1001 -5.15 28.89 15.58
N ALA A 1002 -5.14 29.97 16.37
CA ALA A 1002 -3.91 30.71 16.70
C ALA A 1002 -2.85 29.90 17.48
N SER A 1003 -3.20 28.74 18.02
CA SER A 1003 -2.28 27.81 18.70
C SER A 1003 -1.77 26.69 17.78
N GLY A 1004 -2.24 26.64 16.52
CA GLY A 1004 -1.93 25.59 15.56
C GLY A 1004 -2.83 24.35 15.67
N GLY A 1005 -3.87 24.37 16.50
CA GLY A 1005 -4.86 23.30 16.57
C GLY A 1005 -5.81 23.33 15.38
N SER A 1006 -6.22 22.17 14.86
CA SER A 1006 -7.24 22.13 13.79
C SER A 1006 -8.59 22.63 14.31
N VAL A 1007 -9.26 23.50 13.55
CA VAL A 1007 -10.60 24.03 13.88
C VAL A 1007 -11.70 23.14 13.30
N GLY A 1008 -11.48 22.64 12.08
CA GLY A 1008 -12.45 21.84 11.34
C GLY A 1008 -11.92 21.50 9.94
N SER A 1009 -12.82 21.07 9.07
CA SER A 1009 -12.51 20.77 7.67
C SER A 1009 -13.05 21.88 6.77
N ALA A 1010 -12.21 22.36 5.85
CA ALA A 1010 -12.60 23.30 4.82
C ALA A 1010 -12.71 22.58 3.47
N SER A 1011 -13.64 23.01 2.63
CA SER A 1011 -13.77 22.54 1.24
C SER A 1011 -13.46 23.67 0.28
N VAL A 1012 -12.82 23.35 -0.84
CA VAL A 1012 -12.38 24.36 -1.82
C VAL A 1012 -12.90 23.99 -3.19
N LEU A 1013 -13.37 25.00 -3.92
CA LEU A 1013 -13.70 24.92 -5.33
C LEU A 1013 -12.95 26.02 -6.07
N ALA A 1014 -12.16 25.61 -7.06
CA ALA A 1014 -11.64 26.48 -8.10
C ALA A 1014 -12.56 26.39 -9.32
N GLU A 1015 -13.02 27.53 -9.86
CA GLU A 1015 -13.90 27.60 -11.02
C GLU A 1015 -13.32 28.55 -12.08
N GLN A 1016 -13.04 28.00 -13.26
CA GLN A 1016 -12.32 28.72 -14.30
C GLN A 1016 -13.17 29.80 -14.96
N SER A 1017 -14.46 29.54 -15.15
CA SER A 1017 -15.36 30.46 -15.86
C SER A 1017 -15.56 31.78 -15.13
N ASP A 1018 -15.73 31.72 -13.81
CA ASP A 1018 -15.85 32.90 -12.94
C ASP A 1018 -14.49 33.34 -12.36
N ARG A 1019 -13.41 32.57 -12.61
CA ARG A 1019 -12.04 32.78 -12.11
C ARG A 1019 -11.99 32.86 -10.59
N THR A 1020 -12.76 32.01 -9.92
CA THR A 1020 -12.90 32.05 -8.46
C THR A 1020 -12.14 30.92 -7.79
N ILE A 1021 -11.65 31.18 -6.59
CA ILE A 1021 -11.33 30.15 -5.60
C ILE A 1021 -12.25 30.43 -4.41
N THR A 1022 -13.18 29.51 -4.15
CA THR A 1022 -14.12 29.62 -3.03
C THR A 1022 -13.79 28.58 -1.96
N ILE A 1023 -13.68 29.04 -0.72
CA ILE A 1023 -13.48 28.22 0.48
C ILE A 1023 -14.81 28.16 1.23
N ALA A 1024 -15.37 26.96 1.41
CA ALA A 1024 -16.55 26.73 2.23
C ALA A 1024 -16.16 26.27 3.64
N LEU A 1025 -16.68 26.96 4.65
CA LEU A 1025 -16.43 26.70 6.07
C LEU A 1025 -17.78 26.51 6.80
N PRO A 1026 -18.02 25.38 7.48
CA PRO A 1026 -19.24 25.19 8.26
C PRO A 1026 -19.37 26.26 9.34
N GLU A 1027 -20.46 27.02 9.35
CA GLU A 1027 -20.65 28.10 10.35
C GLU A 1027 -20.72 27.56 11.79
N ALA A 1028 -21.11 26.30 11.97
CA ALA A 1028 -21.13 25.63 13.27
C ALA A 1028 -19.74 25.57 13.93
N GLN A 1029 -18.66 25.56 13.14
CA GLN A 1029 -17.27 25.56 13.60
C GLN A 1029 -16.63 26.94 13.40
N PHE A 1030 -16.88 27.57 12.25
CA PHE A 1030 -16.27 28.85 11.88
C PHE A 1030 -16.81 30.02 12.69
N GLY A 1031 -18.08 29.97 13.06
CA GLY A 1031 -18.89 31.12 13.49
C GLY A 1031 -19.56 31.81 12.30
N THR A 1032 -20.55 32.65 12.58
CA THR A 1032 -21.25 33.45 11.57
C THR A 1032 -20.58 34.82 11.45
N PRO A 1033 -19.98 35.17 10.30
CA PRO A 1033 -19.35 36.48 10.09
C PRO A 1033 -20.32 37.63 10.33
N THR A 1034 -19.87 38.64 11.08
CA THR A 1034 -20.67 39.81 11.42
C THR A 1034 -19.79 41.06 11.54
N SER A 1035 -20.41 42.21 11.80
CA SER A 1035 -19.73 43.50 11.93
C SER A 1035 -18.53 43.41 12.88
N GLY A 1036 -17.39 43.95 12.46
CA GLY A 1036 -16.12 43.93 13.19
C GLY A 1036 -15.24 42.71 12.93
N TRP A 1037 -15.72 41.66 12.26
CA TRP A 1037 -14.84 40.59 11.78
C TRP A 1037 -13.85 41.13 10.74
N GLY A 1038 -12.60 40.71 10.82
CA GLY A 1038 -11.54 41.15 9.91
C GLY A 1038 -10.94 39.98 9.13
N PHE A 1039 -10.56 40.23 7.88
CA PHE A 1039 -9.95 39.24 7.00
C PHE A 1039 -8.69 39.82 6.37
N SER A 1040 -7.55 39.18 6.59
CA SER A 1040 -6.31 39.49 5.86
C SER A 1040 -6.08 38.37 4.85
N VAL A 1041 -6.12 38.72 3.56
CA VAL A 1041 -6.09 37.77 2.45
C VAL A 1041 -4.75 37.93 1.74
N VAL A 1042 -4.00 36.84 1.62
CA VAL A 1042 -2.64 36.86 1.07
C VAL A 1042 -2.51 35.80 -0.01
N LEU A 1043 -2.14 36.22 -1.22
CA LEU A 1043 -1.86 35.33 -2.32
C LEU A 1043 -0.35 35.20 -2.53
N THR A 1044 0.12 33.96 -2.40
CA THR A 1044 1.52 33.55 -2.59
C THR A 1044 1.59 32.58 -3.78
N GLY A 1045 2.77 32.43 -4.39
CA GLY A 1045 3.00 31.34 -5.35
C GLY A 1045 3.30 30.02 -4.65
N GLN A 1046 2.64 28.95 -5.04
CA GLN A 1046 2.82 27.61 -4.48
C GLN A 1046 4.11 26.95 -4.98
N ASP A 1047 4.81 26.25 -4.09
CA ASP A 1047 5.90 25.32 -4.38
C ASP A 1047 5.92 24.18 -3.35
N GLY A 1048 5.38 23.03 -3.73
CA GLY A 1048 5.26 21.85 -2.87
C GLY A 1048 6.58 21.27 -2.37
N PHE A 1049 7.70 21.56 -3.05
CA PHE A 1049 9.05 21.11 -2.68
C PHE A 1049 9.69 22.00 -1.60
N SER A 1050 9.11 23.17 -1.33
CA SER A 1050 9.61 24.07 -0.30
C SER A 1050 9.07 23.72 1.09
N GLY A 1051 9.86 24.01 2.13
CA GLY A 1051 9.50 23.74 3.52
C GLY A 1051 8.31 24.57 4.03
N ASP A 1052 8.06 25.74 3.45
CA ASP A 1052 6.94 26.64 3.77
C ASP A 1052 5.86 26.69 2.69
N LYS A 1053 5.94 25.76 1.73
CA LYS A 1053 5.04 25.60 0.57
C LYS A 1053 5.01 26.79 -0.39
N ALA A 1054 5.85 27.79 -0.18
CA ALA A 1054 5.86 29.04 -0.93
C ALA A 1054 7.09 29.14 -1.85
N ARG A 1055 6.83 29.49 -3.11
CA ARG A 1055 7.82 29.69 -4.16
C ARG A 1055 8.85 30.74 -3.76
N ALA A 1056 10.11 30.48 -4.10
CA ALA A 1056 11.22 31.34 -3.75
C ALA A 1056 11.29 32.60 -4.63
N PHE A 1057 12.02 33.60 -4.13
CA PHE A 1057 12.38 34.82 -4.84
C PHE A 1057 13.88 34.83 -5.15
N ALA A 1058 14.22 35.36 -6.32
CA ALA A 1058 15.56 35.70 -6.76
C ALA A 1058 15.63 37.20 -7.07
N ALA A 1059 16.83 37.77 -7.25
CA ALA A 1059 16.98 39.20 -7.54
C ALA A 1059 16.24 39.60 -8.85
N THR A 1060 16.30 38.73 -9.84
CA THR A 1060 15.57 38.81 -11.12
C THR A 1060 14.82 37.50 -11.36
N PRO A 1061 13.73 37.49 -12.14
CA PRO A 1061 12.93 36.28 -12.31
C PRO A 1061 13.75 35.14 -12.95
N GLN A 1062 13.45 33.91 -12.52
CA GLN A 1062 14.00 32.67 -13.07
C GLN A 1062 12.85 31.78 -13.54
N ASP A 1063 13.14 30.62 -14.14
CA ASP A 1063 12.11 29.75 -14.72
C ASP A 1063 10.99 29.42 -13.72
N PHE A 1064 11.34 29.17 -12.45
CA PHE A 1064 10.40 28.76 -11.40
C PHE A 1064 10.54 29.57 -10.10
N ALA A 1065 11.22 30.71 -10.12
CA ALA A 1065 11.32 31.62 -8.97
C ALA A 1065 10.89 33.03 -9.38
N PHE A 1066 10.17 33.71 -8.49
CA PHE A 1066 9.80 35.11 -8.70
C PHE A 1066 11.06 35.99 -8.70
N GLY A 1067 11.00 37.12 -9.40
CA GLY A 1067 12.03 38.16 -9.31
C GLY A 1067 11.60 39.24 -8.34
N VAL A 1068 12.52 39.74 -7.49
CA VAL A 1068 12.29 40.95 -6.69
C VAL A 1068 12.12 42.17 -7.61
N CYS A 1069 12.89 42.22 -8.71
CA CYS A 1069 12.80 43.25 -9.73
C CYS A 1069 13.04 42.69 -11.14
N ALA A 1070 12.64 43.46 -12.15
CA ALA A 1070 13.09 43.22 -13.53
C ALA A 1070 14.61 43.39 -13.66
N VAL A 1071 15.19 42.76 -14.70
CA VAL A 1071 16.63 42.91 -15.01
C VAL A 1071 16.98 44.38 -15.18
N GLY A 1072 17.91 44.89 -14.36
CA GLY A 1072 18.33 46.30 -14.38
C GLY A 1072 17.46 47.25 -13.54
N GLY A 1073 16.54 46.73 -12.71
CA GLY A 1073 15.78 47.54 -11.74
C GLY A 1073 16.69 48.31 -10.78
N THR A 1074 16.33 49.57 -10.48
CA THR A 1074 17.14 50.49 -9.65
C THR A 1074 16.43 50.97 -8.39
N GLN A 1075 15.21 50.48 -8.13
CA GLN A 1075 14.43 50.83 -6.94
C GLN A 1075 15.11 50.28 -5.68
N ALA A 1076 14.89 50.91 -4.52
CA ALA A 1076 15.58 50.54 -3.28
C ALA A 1076 15.40 49.05 -2.93
N ILE A 1077 14.19 48.54 -3.14
CA ILE A 1077 13.84 47.13 -2.91
C ILE A 1077 14.63 46.15 -3.78
N CYS A 1078 15.09 46.55 -4.98
CA CYS A 1078 15.88 45.68 -5.86
C CYS A 1078 17.24 45.27 -5.27
N ASN A 1079 17.69 45.94 -4.20
CA ASN A 1079 18.91 45.63 -3.47
C ASN A 1079 18.66 44.85 -2.16
N VAL A 1080 17.40 44.59 -1.80
CA VAL A 1080 17.05 43.78 -0.64
C VAL A 1080 17.38 42.32 -0.93
N ASN A 1081 17.84 41.57 0.09
CA ASN A 1081 18.11 40.15 -0.07
C ASN A 1081 16.80 39.43 -0.45
N PRO A 1082 16.74 38.72 -1.61
CA PRO A 1082 15.53 38.02 -2.05
C PRO A 1082 14.98 37.01 -1.04
N THR A 1083 15.80 36.48 -0.13
CA THR A 1083 15.34 35.55 0.91
C THR A 1083 14.59 36.23 2.06
N THR A 1084 14.57 37.58 2.10
CA THR A 1084 14.02 38.39 3.20
C THR A 1084 12.84 39.28 2.79
N VAL A 1085 12.53 39.33 1.49
CA VAL A 1085 11.35 40.07 1.01
C VAL A 1085 10.06 39.29 1.35
N PRO A 1086 8.91 39.95 1.56
CA PRO A 1086 7.65 39.25 1.79
C PRO A 1086 7.30 38.39 0.57
N LYS A 1087 6.90 37.14 0.80
CA LYS A 1087 6.53 36.22 -0.29
C LYS A 1087 5.13 36.47 -0.88
N ALA A 1088 4.40 37.47 -0.40
CA ALA A 1088 3.10 37.86 -0.91
C ALA A 1088 3.25 38.52 -2.30
N MET A 1089 2.64 37.92 -3.31
CA MET A 1089 2.53 38.53 -4.64
C MET A 1089 1.43 39.58 -4.66
N ASP A 1090 0.37 39.37 -3.86
CA ASP A 1090 -0.83 40.19 -3.84
C ASP A 1090 -1.60 40.01 -2.51
N VAL A 1091 -2.28 41.06 -2.04
CA VAL A 1091 -3.07 41.14 -0.81
C VAL A 1091 -4.30 42.03 -0.97
N ILE A 1092 -5.42 41.65 -0.35
CA ILE A 1092 -6.60 42.53 -0.29
C ILE A 1092 -6.37 43.62 0.75
N THR A 1093 -6.35 44.88 0.31
CA THR A 1093 -6.12 46.05 1.18
C THR A 1093 -7.40 46.81 1.56
N PRO A 1094 -7.44 47.46 2.74
CA PRO A 1094 -8.43 48.50 3.01
C PRO A 1094 -8.35 49.64 1.99
N ALA A 1095 -9.46 50.33 1.72
CA ALA A 1095 -9.56 51.33 0.65
C ALA A 1095 -8.56 52.52 0.76
N ASP A 1096 -7.98 52.76 1.93
CA ASP A 1096 -6.99 53.81 2.21
C ASP A 1096 -5.55 53.29 2.41
N VAL A 1097 -5.31 52.00 2.17
CA VAL A 1097 -4.00 51.35 2.28
C VAL A 1097 -3.48 51.02 0.88
N SER A 1098 -2.21 51.32 0.61
CA SER A 1098 -1.55 50.92 -0.64
C SER A 1098 -0.82 49.60 -0.44
N GLN A 1099 -1.13 48.60 -1.27
CA GLN A 1099 -0.39 47.33 -1.35
C GLN A 1099 1.11 47.56 -1.52
N ALA A 1100 1.49 48.48 -2.42
CA ALA A 1100 2.88 48.76 -2.71
C ALA A 1100 3.67 49.22 -1.47
N ASP A 1101 3.07 50.11 -0.67
CA ASP A 1101 3.68 50.59 0.58
C ASP A 1101 3.61 49.54 1.70
N GLU A 1102 2.50 48.80 1.80
CA GLU A 1102 2.28 47.78 2.83
C GLU A 1102 3.27 46.62 2.71
N LEU A 1103 3.56 46.19 1.48
CA LEU A 1103 4.49 45.10 1.18
C LEU A 1103 5.94 45.55 0.98
N ASP A 1104 6.28 46.84 1.12
CA ASP A 1104 7.67 47.31 0.95
C ASP A 1104 8.50 47.10 2.24
N PRO A 1105 9.43 46.12 2.26
CA PRO A 1105 10.26 45.85 3.44
C PRO A 1105 11.28 46.96 3.72
N THR A 1106 11.45 47.93 2.82
CA THR A 1106 12.33 49.09 3.03
C THR A 1106 11.69 50.16 3.91
N LEU A 1107 10.36 50.13 4.07
CA LEU A 1107 9.60 51.05 4.93
C LEU A 1107 9.45 50.55 6.37
N GLY A 1108 9.79 49.27 6.63
CA GLY A 1108 9.76 48.68 7.97
C GLY A 1108 9.36 47.20 7.94
N THR A 1109 8.87 46.71 9.07
CA THR A 1109 8.29 45.36 9.13
C THR A 1109 6.96 45.33 8.38
N VAL A 1110 6.88 44.49 7.35
CA VAL A 1110 5.68 44.27 6.53
C VAL A 1110 4.55 43.70 7.39
N ALA A 1111 3.44 44.44 7.50
CA ALA A 1111 2.30 44.09 8.33
C ALA A 1111 0.99 44.30 7.58
N ILE A 1112 0.34 43.20 7.19
CA ILE A 1112 -0.85 43.20 6.32
C ILE A 1112 -2.10 43.55 7.13
N GLN A 1113 -2.84 44.57 6.70
CA GLN A 1113 -4.06 45.05 7.34
C GLN A 1113 -5.26 44.18 6.98
N PRO A 1114 -6.22 43.96 7.91
CA PRO A 1114 -7.46 43.28 7.58
C PRO A 1114 -8.45 44.22 6.88
N VAL A 1115 -9.22 43.69 5.95
CA VAL A 1115 -10.50 44.28 5.56
C VAL A 1115 -11.58 43.85 6.56
N VAL A 1116 -12.39 44.80 7.03
CA VAL A 1116 -13.32 44.60 8.15
C VAL A 1116 -14.77 44.64 7.66
N VAL A 1117 -15.59 43.71 8.15
CA VAL A 1117 -17.04 43.70 7.94
C VAL A 1117 -17.65 44.97 8.56
N PRO A 1118 -18.37 45.79 7.78
CA PRO A 1118 -18.84 47.11 8.20
C PRO A 1118 -19.90 47.11 9.32
#